data_AF-A0AAE2A6K9-F1
#
_entry.id   AF-A0AAE2A6K9-F1
#
_cell.length_a   1.000
_cell.length_b   1.000
_cell.length_c   1.000
_cell.angle_alpha   90.00
_cell.angle_beta   90.00
_cell.angle_gamma   90.00
#
_symmetry.space_group_name_H-M   'P 1'
#
loop_
_entity.id
_entity.type
_entity.pdbx_description
1 polymer ?
#
loop_
_entity_poly.entity_id
_entity_poly.type
_entity_poly.pdbx_seq_one_letter_code
_entity_poly.pdbx_strand_id
1 'polypeptide(L)'
;MATLILDSTINHNSVDISDIELTSYPKPASTIDFEEHQSNTGKPSESKRKTSELKVVDQVYGPLRIGNFYITRRSLDALGATLDGQVLDGKNTFFRTPSRKFIDGLQFDPVKINARMKTSVSDDDYSLTALLFEIASRRPLTSPTLLNNDIDIHADTDGYLTKLKQLLVSAQKLDIRHAHMSEPLPKWANRTASRTMAGTGIGLQAFGIYSGLCGLQDAVKNKDSYGIIFNSAAYTADITSIAVDLAVTHKATQMLKAGQSAYKGFAHTSFALKLGRGGGLIGGALTLPFDIISAVDSFNAAAKATGKEAVNHYVNAGLSVTSAAMTVLLGTAALAGFSSAGPIGLVAGLLLVAGSRIWAAINVVDDIDDYITLTTEERLRTGWFAFWGISPDESVENRHIIARAAAQHARQLQASARKLLDEDLKDHTEAVINGRFHVEVESIQIPTYHSTPENPQYKTIKRPRIVDDNDTIDARAGVTENTKGSVLGASSELKNILWFLGGGFDTVQGVTNKPNNFYYRLGPKFLDGGKQDDEFVFEGAADLLQTKDHSGLIGELDGGAGSDSLKLTGTFPAGHEERFGYKIDLKQGEMFVKVEPDKADGLILHSMLRNIENIDTLAGSNNEVIGTDGPNIIKARGKDHVDAGAGDDQIYVLSPFASIRGGPGKDTYALSHLPGNVVIHEEGTDESFIVLDWRSDLIESWEIKNADLIVTSGFDLDDDKKRYVRLTNLYDWTDNRTQKLRGGKLTFITRDGFRWIPELPEIIIDSQYAPASQIQVSMLQQGTRELPAILHSSDITVPQDKNTHYWISRNNQHTTLTVTEQKNSFLTTVYLDFSSAELSNVLATYNIEVLAEGELKNIMYRNCNLKLFFGEKSLSINNLASSWWRSPGRINNGLTRPLMMLNHSFVLILNDGVSYRLHVPPIADDHLSNYGIGHSQRAKAITLTPREGEHLYLRPLDNTPHPLGDQARCVRFSLPTAQTAIETLSGNGSTYLVHLSNDMSLRLSTPGAMASATERLAFSSTWELDATALGHVDITLSNNQLLIGKCTVHLPEYDNSEDLVDQIRVITASGIVHAVDLIFEAIYIESIDARFFIPPDDPDTPLPAEWSTATSVQLPVRNISMKDGTPGALSYHLSQRRWVLDTDFSRLVDVDDLKTINHCTHQMNVFEVVAKIALDYSPPISAQGLHTLRAQCAKLRGDLSLDDATRLERAKNLAWLLAGQSSVN
;
A
#
# COMPACT_ATOMS: atom_id res chain seq x y z
N MET A 1 -10.73 -11.54 -5.99
CA MET A 1 -11.08 -10.10 -6.04
C MET A 1 -9.79 -9.32 -6.23
N ALA A 2 -9.11 -9.52 -7.36
CA ALA A 2 -7.73 -9.06 -7.57
C ALA A 2 -7.66 -7.58 -8.02
N THR A 3 -8.17 -6.67 -7.18
CA THR A 3 -8.03 -5.20 -7.29
C THR A 3 -8.43 -4.59 -5.95
N LEU A 4 -7.54 -4.55 -4.96
CA LEU A 4 -7.68 -3.66 -3.78
C LEU A 4 -6.39 -3.41 -2.96
N ILE A 5 -5.21 -3.60 -3.54
CA ILE A 5 -4.08 -2.75 -3.16
C ILE A 5 -4.24 -1.49 -4.02
N LEU A 6 -4.76 -0.41 -3.42
CA LEU A 6 -4.66 0.91 -4.05
C LEU A 6 -3.18 1.31 -4.05
N ASP A 7 -2.66 1.74 -5.21
CA ASP A 7 -1.37 2.41 -5.26
C ASP A 7 -1.42 3.64 -4.35
N SER A 8 -0.69 3.60 -3.24
CA SER A 8 -0.51 4.76 -2.36
C SER A 8 0.48 5.72 -3.03
N THR A 9 -0.03 6.48 -4.01
CA THR A 9 0.73 7.41 -4.86
C THR A 9 1.20 8.66 -4.10
N ILE A 10 1.97 8.47 -3.02
CA ILE A 10 2.67 9.54 -2.33
C ILE A 10 3.90 9.91 -3.16
N ASN A 11 3.69 10.71 -4.20
CA ASN A 11 4.73 11.19 -5.11
C ASN A 11 5.63 12.22 -4.39
N HIS A 12 6.70 11.74 -3.76
CA HIS A 12 7.52 12.45 -2.78
C HIS A 12 8.51 13.51 -3.34
N ASN A 13 8.25 14.14 -4.48
CA ASN A 13 9.18 15.10 -5.11
C ASN A 13 8.85 16.57 -4.82
N SER A 14 8.43 16.86 -3.60
CA SER A 14 7.86 18.14 -3.19
C SER A 14 8.86 19.27 -2.96
N VAL A 15 10.16 19.01 -2.73
CA VAL A 15 11.14 20.04 -2.31
C VAL A 15 12.46 19.93 -3.08
N ASP A 16 12.90 21.06 -3.65
CA ASP A 16 14.24 21.29 -4.21
C ASP A 16 14.99 22.37 -3.39
N ILE A 17 16.30 22.16 -3.18
CA ILE A 17 17.12 22.97 -2.26
C ILE A 17 18.44 23.34 -2.94
N SER A 18 18.61 24.63 -3.23
CA SER A 18 19.82 25.18 -3.85
C SER A 18 20.58 26.11 -2.88
N ASP A 19 21.89 26.23 -3.07
CA ASP A 19 22.68 27.25 -2.36
C ASP A 19 22.50 28.61 -3.05
N ILE A 20 22.52 29.70 -2.27
CA ILE A 20 22.55 31.07 -2.83
C ILE A 20 23.98 31.39 -3.35
N GLU A 21 25.02 30.90 -2.66
CA GLU A 21 26.42 31.03 -3.09
C GLU A 21 27.09 29.68 -3.39
N LEU A 22 27.94 29.65 -4.42
CA LEU A 22 28.67 28.45 -4.84
C LEU A 22 29.96 28.33 -4.03
N THR A 23 29.87 27.69 -2.86
CA THR A 23 30.99 27.48 -1.94
C THR A 23 31.57 26.07 -2.07
N SER A 24 32.90 25.98 -2.25
CA SER A 24 33.61 24.71 -2.37
C SER A 24 33.69 24.01 -1.01
N TYR A 25 33.04 22.85 -0.86
CA TYR A 25 32.99 22.14 0.42
C TYR A 25 34.14 21.12 0.57
N PRO A 26 34.78 21.01 1.75
CA PRO A 26 35.84 20.03 1.97
C PRO A 26 35.29 18.60 1.89
N LYS A 27 35.97 17.71 1.16
CA LYS A 27 35.71 16.26 1.12
C LYS A 27 35.97 15.66 2.52
N PRO A 28 34.95 15.13 3.22
CA PRO A 28 35.16 14.50 4.53
C PRO A 28 36.07 13.26 4.43
N ALA A 29 36.86 12.97 5.46
CA ALA A 29 37.76 11.81 5.48
C ALA A 29 37.01 10.46 5.37
N SER A 30 35.72 10.42 5.70
CA SER A 30 34.82 9.26 5.54
C SER A 30 34.15 9.16 4.16
N THR A 31 34.61 9.91 3.16
CA THR A 31 34.04 9.87 1.81
C THR A 31 34.41 8.57 1.10
N ILE A 32 33.40 7.87 0.61
CA ILE A 32 33.54 6.73 -0.31
C ILE A 32 34.04 7.28 -1.66
N ASP A 33 35.33 7.08 -1.94
CA ASP A 33 35.96 7.42 -3.22
C ASP A 33 36.78 6.25 -3.78
N PHE A 34 36.11 5.35 -4.49
CA PHE A 34 36.72 4.14 -5.08
C PHE A 34 37.80 4.44 -6.13
N GLU A 35 37.79 5.67 -6.68
CA GLU A 35 38.57 6.11 -7.83
C GLU A 35 39.66 7.15 -7.45
N GLU A 36 40.14 7.13 -6.21
CA GLU A 36 41.20 8.03 -5.73
C GLU A 36 42.63 7.56 -6.09
N HIS A 37 42.81 6.29 -6.47
CA HIS A 37 44.14 5.70 -6.73
C HIS A 37 44.40 5.25 -8.19
N GLN A 38 43.42 5.37 -9.10
CA GLN A 38 43.64 5.05 -10.51
C GLN A 38 44.43 6.19 -11.21
N SER A 39 45.67 5.91 -11.63
CA SER A 39 46.55 6.89 -12.27
C SER A 39 46.30 6.97 -13.79
N ASN A 40 45.79 8.11 -14.25
CA ASN A 40 45.36 8.31 -15.63
C ASN A 40 46.54 8.44 -16.59
N THR A 41 46.75 7.44 -17.45
CA THR A 41 47.66 7.53 -18.61
C THR A 41 46.95 7.08 -19.90
N GLY A 42 47.25 7.75 -21.02
CA GLY A 42 46.66 7.47 -22.34
C GLY A 42 45.48 8.36 -22.75
N LYS A 43 45.24 8.46 -24.06
CA LYS A 43 44.30 9.39 -24.73
C LYS A 43 42.83 9.26 -24.26
N PRO A 44 41.98 10.28 -24.50
CA PRO A 44 40.57 10.26 -24.11
C PRO A 44 39.76 9.26 -24.93
N SER A 45 38.97 8.45 -24.23
CA SER A 45 37.75 7.82 -24.74
C SER A 45 36.54 8.58 -24.20
N GLU A 46 35.35 8.31 -24.73
CA GLU A 46 34.08 8.88 -24.25
C GLU A 46 33.87 8.67 -22.74
N SER A 47 34.19 7.46 -22.24
CA SER A 47 34.27 7.14 -20.81
C SER A 47 35.16 8.11 -20.02
N LYS A 48 36.37 8.43 -20.51
CA LYS A 48 37.30 9.35 -19.81
C LYS A 48 36.81 10.79 -19.75
N ARG A 49 36.03 11.24 -20.75
CA ARG A 49 35.37 12.56 -20.72
C ARG A 49 34.34 12.60 -19.58
N LYS A 50 33.40 11.66 -19.56
CA LYS A 50 32.39 11.50 -18.51
C LYS A 50 32.98 11.43 -17.10
N THR A 51 34.03 10.62 -16.88
CA THR A 51 34.71 10.57 -15.56
C THR A 51 35.39 11.91 -15.20
N SER A 52 35.81 12.71 -16.17
CA SER A 52 36.38 14.05 -15.95
C SER A 52 35.30 15.09 -15.62
N GLU A 53 34.14 15.03 -16.27
CA GLU A 53 32.97 15.85 -15.95
C GLU A 53 32.52 15.60 -14.50
N LEU A 54 32.28 14.33 -14.13
CA LEU A 54 31.91 13.95 -12.75
C LEU A 54 32.95 14.43 -11.72
N LYS A 55 34.25 14.38 -12.07
CA LYS A 55 35.33 14.91 -11.22
C LYS A 55 35.23 16.42 -11.01
N VAL A 56 34.88 17.19 -12.03
CA VAL A 56 34.69 18.65 -11.92
C VAL A 56 33.51 18.96 -11.01
N VAL A 57 32.39 18.22 -11.12
CA VAL A 57 31.22 18.43 -10.26
C VAL A 57 31.52 18.05 -8.80
N ASP A 58 32.24 16.95 -8.56
CA ASP A 58 32.76 16.59 -7.23
C ASP A 58 33.71 17.66 -6.65
N GLN A 59 34.45 18.39 -7.49
CA GLN A 59 35.33 19.50 -7.07
C GLN A 59 34.58 20.81 -6.80
N VAL A 60 33.46 21.09 -7.48
CA VAL A 60 32.64 22.29 -7.25
C VAL A 60 31.79 22.17 -5.99
N TYR A 61 31.09 21.03 -5.83
CA TYR A 61 30.07 20.86 -4.80
C TYR A 61 30.49 19.97 -3.62
N GLY A 62 31.64 19.29 -3.72
CA GLY A 62 32.00 18.20 -2.81
C GLY A 62 31.21 16.91 -3.10
N PRO A 63 31.49 15.81 -2.37
CA PRO A 63 30.80 14.53 -2.53
C PRO A 63 29.31 14.61 -2.17
N LEU A 64 28.49 13.77 -2.79
CA LEU A 64 27.06 13.68 -2.48
C LEU A 64 26.86 13.09 -1.08
N ARG A 65 26.07 13.77 -0.26
CA ARG A 65 25.64 13.27 1.06
C ARG A 65 24.34 12.48 0.94
N ILE A 66 24.40 11.18 1.18
CA ILE A 66 23.22 10.30 1.27
C ILE A 66 23.07 9.88 2.73
N GLY A 67 22.20 10.60 3.45
CA GLY A 67 22.01 10.42 4.88
C GLY A 67 23.24 10.80 5.69
N ASN A 68 23.94 9.79 6.22
CA ASN A 68 25.19 9.96 6.96
C ASN A 68 26.44 9.66 6.11
N PHE A 69 26.27 9.06 4.95
CA PHE A 69 27.37 8.66 4.06
C PHE A 69 27.68 9.77 3.05
N TYR A 70 28.96 9.92 2.71
CA TYR A 70 29.42 10.80 1.64
C TYR A 70 30.02 9.92 0.54
N ILE A 71 29.64 10.13 -0.72
CA ILE A 71 30.16 9.37 -1.87
C ILE A 71 30.46 10.30 -3.05
N THR A 72 31.58 10.07 -3.73
CA THR A 72 31.89 10.81 -4.97
C THR A 72 31.00 10.35 -6.12
N ARG A 73 30.61 11.25 -7.03
CA ARG A 73 29.79 10.91 -8.20
C ARG A 73 30.50 9.89 -9.09
N ARG A 74 31.85 9.97 -9.16
CA ARG A 74 32.70 8.95 -9.79
C ARG A 74 32.55 7.55 -9.17
N SER A 75 32.35 7.44 -7.86
CA SER A 75 32.15 6.16 -7.19
C SER A 75 30.77 5.57 -7.44
N LEU A 76 29.73 6.41 -7.52
CA LEU A 76 28.41 5.96 -7.98
C LEU A 76 28.49 5.41 -9.41
N ASP A 77 29.19 6.11 -10.32
CA ASP A 77 29.41 5.64 -11.70
C ASP A 77 30.23 4.33 -11.76
N ALA A 78 31.22 4.15 -10.87
CA ALA A 78 31.97 2.90 -10.75
C ALA A 78 31.11 1.71 -10.29
N LEU A 79 30.03 1.95 -9.54
CA LEU A 79 28.99 0.94 -9.23
C LEU A 79 27.97 0.77 -10.36
N GLY A 80 28.12 1.46 -11.49
CA GLY A 80 27.16 1.47 -12.59
C GLY A 80 25.84 2.11 -12.25
N ALA A 81 25.86 3.20 -11.47
CA ALA A 81 24.66 3.95 -11.14
C ALA A 81 23.95 4.49 -12.40
N THR A 82 22.65 4.30 -12.45
CA THR A 82 21.73 4.85 -13.43
C THR A 82 20.59 5.60 -12.74
N LEU A 83 20.15 6.71 -13.34
CA LEU A 83 18.99 7.50 -12.95
C LEU A 83 17.93 7.39 -14.05
N ASP A 84 16.75 6.85 -13.75
CA ASP A 84 15.68 6.61 -14.73
C ASP A 84 16.18 5.85 -16.00
N GLY A 85 17.12 4.91 -15.81
CA GLY A 85 17.78 4.14 -16.88
C GLY A 85 18.94 4.86 -17.61
N GLN A 86 19.18 6.15 -17.37
CA GLN A 86 20.30 6.90 -17.94
C GLN A 86 21.54 6.85 -17.03
N VAL A 87 22.74 6.78 -17.59
CA VAL A 87 23.98 6.73 -16.80
C VAL A 87 24.30 8.11 -16.20
N LEU A 88 24.87 8.15 -14.99
CA LEU A 88 25.25 9.42 -14.34
C LEU A 88 26.32 10.19 -15.14
N ASP A 89 26.09 11.46 -15.43
CA ASP A 89 27.01 12.38 -16.12
C ASP A 89 27.18 13.70 -15.35
N GLY A 90 28.00 14.63 -15.87
CA GLY A 90 28.23 15.92 -15.19
C GLY A 90 26.98 16.80 -15.10
N LYS A 91 25.95 16.58 -15.92
CA LYS A 91 24.75 17.44 -16.03
C LYS A 91 23.62 16.93 -15.16
N ASN A 92 23.37 15.62 -15.16
CA ASN A 92 22.34 14.96 -14.35
C ASN A 92 22.77 14.76 -12.88
N THR A 93 24.01 15.12 -12.54
CA THR A 93 24.52 15.21 -11.14
C THR A 93 24.92 16.63 -10.71
N PHE A 94 24.56 17.68 -11.48
CA PHE A 94 24.96 19.08 -11.26
C PHE A 94 24.18 19.79 -10.12
N PHE A 95 24.27 19.24 -8.91
CA PHE A 95 23.67 19.77 -7.69
C PHE A 95 24.54 19.40 -6.48
N ARG A 96 24.38 20.13 -5.36
CA ARG A 96 25.04 19.80 -4.08
C ARG A 96 24.26 18.74 -3.29
N THR A 97 23.00 19.03 -3.03
CA THR A 97 22.09 18.15 -2.28
C THR A 97 21.35 17.25 -3.28
N PRO A 98 21.42 15.92 -3.17
CA PRO A 98 20.62 15.05 -4.02
C PRO A 98 19.14 15.25 -3.71
N SER A 99 18.35 15.57 -4.73
CA SER A 99 16.89 15.66 -4.61
C SER A 99 16.29 14.29 -4.28
N ARG A 100 15.05 14.28 -3.77
CA ARG A 100 14.34 13.02 -3.49
C ARG A 100 14.24 12.16 -4.76
N LYS A 101 13.93 12.77 -5.91
CA LYS A 101 13.88 12.07 -7.20
C LYS A 101 15.21 11.39 -7.54
N PHE A 102 16.33 12.05 -7.26
CA PHE A 102 17.64 11.47 -7.53
C PHE A 102 17.85 10.16 -6.75
N ILE A 103 17.43 10.10 -5.49
CA ILE A 103 17.54 8.88 -4.66
C ILE A 103 16.51 7.81 -5.07
N ASP A 104 15.27 8.22 -5.33
CA ASP A 104 14.17 7.32 -5.66
C ASP A 104 14.32 6.72 -7.07
N GLY A 105 14.83 7.48 -8.03
CA GLY A 105 15.18 7.01 -9.39
C GLY A 105 16.57 6.35 -9.51
N LEU A 106 17.38 6.32 -8.45
CA LEU A 106 18.72 5.69 -8.48
C LEU A 106 18.60 4.17 -8.51
N GLN A 107 19.30 3.55 -9.45
CA GLN A 107 19.48 2.10 -9.56
C GLN A 107 20.94 1.77 -9.85
N PHE A 108 21.37 0.54 -9.56
CA PHE A 108 22.74 0.08 -9.76
C PHE A 108 22.83 -1.19 -10.64
N ASP A 109 23.99 -1.34 -11.27
CA ASP A 109 24.40 -2.51 -12.02
C ASP A 109 24.75 -3.68 -11.06
N PRO A 110 23.99 -4.78 -11.05
CA PRO A 110 24.20 -5.88 -10.11
C PRO A 110 25.57 -6.56 -10.27
N VAL A 111 26.11 -6.60 -11.49
CA VAL A 111 27.41 -7.22 -11.80
C VAL A 111 28.55 -6.35 -11.24
N LYS A 112 28.47 -5.03 -11.38
CA LYS A 112 29.46 -4.10 -10.81
C LYS A 112 29.41 -4.06 -9.27
N ILE A 113 28.22 -4.12 -8.67
CA ILE A 113 28.08 -4.24 -7.21
C ILE A 113 28.77 -5.51 -6.70
N ASN A 114 28.53 -6.67 -7.34
CA ASN A 114 29.16 -7.95 -7.01
C ASN A 114 30.69 -7.91 -7.22
N ALA A 115 31.17 -7.33 -8.32
CA ALA A 115 32.59 -7.11 -8.57
C ALA A 115 33.25 -6.20 -7.51
N ARG A 116 32.53 -5.19 -6.98
CA ARG A 116 33.03 -4.34 -5.90
C ARG A 116 33.03 -5.04 -4.54
N MET A 117 32.01 -5.85 -4.23
CA MET A 117 32.00 -6.70 -3.03
C MET A 117 33.16 -7.70 -3.01
N LYS A 118 33.56 -8.23 -4.17
CA LYS A 118 34.76 -9.09 -4.36
C LYS A 118 36.10 -8.36 -4.23
N THR A 119 36.12 -7.02 -4.12
CA THR A 119 37.34 -6.19 -4.16
C THR A 119 37.43 -5.13 -3.06
N SER A 120 36.58 -5.20 -2.02
CA SER A 120 36.70 -4.36 -0.82
C SER A 120 38.03 -4.61 -0.08
N VAL A 121 38.68 -3.55 0.39
CA VAL A 121 40.11 -3.58 0.78
C VAL A 121 40.38 -4.21 2.16
N SER A 122 39.33 -4.44 2.95
CA SER A 122 39.40 -5.08 4.27
C SER A 122 38.22 -6.02 4.47
N ASP A 123 38.40 -7.04 5.30
CA ASP A 123 37.32 -7.95 5.70
C ASP A 123 36.21 -7.21 6.47
N ASP A 124 36.55 -6.16 7.21
CA ASP A 124 35.62 -5.32 7.99
C ASP A 124 34.96 -4.16 7.20
N ASP A 125 35.26 -3.97 5.90
CA ASP A 125 34.74 -2.83 5.12
C ASP A 125 33.32 -3.08 4.57
N TYR A 126 32.32 -2.82 5.40
CA TYR A 126 30.90 -2.83 5.02
C TYR A 126 30.38 -1.49 4.48
N SER A 127 31.24 -0.54 4.09
CA SER A 127 30.81 0.82 3.67
C SER A 127 29.85 0.81 2.47
N LEU A 128 30.12 -0.04 1.47
CA LEU A 128 29.24 -0.25 0.31
C LEU A 128 27.88 -0.82 0.74
N THR A 129 27.89 -1.86 1.58
CA THR A 129 26.68 -2.50 2.10
C THR A 129 25.83 -1.53 2.92
N ALA A 130 26.46 -0.70 3.75
CA ALA A 130 25.77 0.30 4.56
C ALA A 130 25.16 1.42 3.70
N LEU A 131 25.85 1.85 2.63
CA LEU A 131 25.31 2.80 1.65
C LEU A 131 24.12 2.21 0.89
N LEU A 132 24.19 0.95 0.45
CA LEU A 132 23.10 0.27 -0.26
C LEU A 132 21.87 0.10 0.64
N PHE A 133 22.06 -0.27 1.91
CA PHE A 133 20.99 -0.31 2.90
C PHE A 133 20.37 1.08 3.14
N GLU A 134 21.20 2.11 3.35
CA GLU A 134 20.75 3.49 3.55
C GLU A 134 19.97 4.04 2.35
N ILE A 135 20.37 3.70 1.11
CA ILE A 135 19.62 4.08 -0.09
C ILE A 135 18.30 3.29 -0.17
N ALA A 136 18.33 1.97 0.05
CA ALA A 136 17.13 1.13 -0.02
C ALA A 136 16.09 1.52 1.02
N SER A 137 16.45 1.58 2.31
CA SER A 137 15.55 1.94 3.42
C SER A 137 15.16 3.43 3.48
N ARG A 138 15.48 4.19 2.43
CA ARG A 138 14.96 5.54 2.19
C ARG A 138 13.87 5.58 1.14
N ARG A 139 13.84 4.66 0.18
CA ARG A 139 13.02 4.76 -1.04
C ARG A 139 11.62 4.20 -0.80
N PRO A 140 10.53 4.84 -1.30
CA PRO A 140 9.17 4.31 -1.15
C PRO A 140 8.98 3.02 -1.95
N LEU A 141 7.96 2.22 -1.60
CA LEU A 141 7.62 0.97 -2.30
C LEU A 141 7.37 1.16 -3.81
N THR A 142 6.92 2.34 -4.21
CA THR A 142 6.66 2.73 -5.61
C THR A 142 7.93 3.02 -6.43
N SER A 143 9.12 3.10 -5.80
CA SER A 143 10.39 3.26 -6.53
C SER A 143 10.85 1.95 -7.17
N PRO A 144 11.47 1.98 -8.37
CA PRO A 144 12.08 0.80 -9.00
C PRO A 144 13.02 0.05 -8.06
N THR A 145 13.25 -1.25 -8.26
CA THR A 145 14.21 -1.99 -7.41
C THR A 145 15.60 -1.38 -7.51
N LEU A 146 16.32 -1.31 -6.37
CA LEU A 146 17.63 -0.64 -6.30
C LEU A 146 18.71 -1.28 -7.21
N LEU A 147 18.52 -2.52 -7.63
CA LEU A 147 19.27 -3.15 -8.71
C LEU A 147 18.43 -3.15 -10.00
N ASN A 148 19.09 -2.93 -11.13
CA ASN A 148 18.48 -3.02 -12.47
C ASN A 148 17.90 -4.43 -12.73
N ASN A 149 16.95 -4.51 -13.66
CA ASN A 149 16.21 -5.75 -13.93
C ASN A 149 17.00 -6.78 -14.77
N ASP A 150 18.08 -6.37 -15.43
CA ASP A 150 18.93 -7.21 -16.27
C ASP A 150 19.88 -8.11 -15.46
N ILE A 151 19.31 -8.89 -14.54
CA ILE A 151 20.00 -10.06 -13.97
C ILE A 151 19.89 -11.16 -15.03
N ASP A 152 20.92 -11.29 -15.86
CA ASP A 152 21.07 -12.47 -16.72
C ASP A 152 21.16 -13.72 -15.83
N ILE A 153 20.17 -14.60 -15.97
CA ILE A 153 20.03 -15.82 -15.18
C ILE A 153 21.23 -16.76 -15.41
N HIS A 154 21.92 -16.64 -16.54
CA HIS A 154 23.15 -17.38 -16.84
C HIS A 154 24.40 -16.81 -16.15
N ALA A 155 24.32 -15.63 -15.52
CA ALA A 155 25.43 -14.96 -14.82
C ALA A 155 25.37 -15.06 -13.28
N ASP A 156 24.22 -15.41 -12.69
CA ASP A 156 24.05 -15.59 -11.23
C ASP A 156 24.17 -17.07 -10.80
N THR A 157 25.23 -17.77 -11.25
CA THR A 157 25.43 -19.21 -11.00
C THR A 157 25.43 -19.63 -9.54
N ASP A 158 25.72 -18.69 -8.62
CA ASP A 158 25.77 -18.91 -7.17
C ASP A 158 24.53 -18.36 -6.44
N GLY A 159 23.57 -17.74 -7.13
CA GLY A 159 22.33 -17.16 -6.58
C GLY A 159 22.51 -15.90 -5.71
N TYR A 160 23.72 -15.34 -5.63
CA TYR A 160 24.04 -14.19 -4.79
C TYR A 160 23.36 -12.88 -5.24
N LEU A 161 23.21 -12.64 -6.56
CA LEU A 161 22.57 -11.42 -7.07
C LEU A 161 21.07 -11.41 -6.78
N THR A 162 20.43 -12.56 -6.95
CA THR A 162 19.01 -12.78 -6.62
C THR A 162 18.76 -12.50 -5.13
N LYS A 163 19.62 -13.02 -4.25
CA LYS A 163 19.55 -12.80 -2.79
C LYS A 163 19.83 -11.34 -2.41
N LEU A 164 20.74 -10.65 -3.10
CA LEU A 164 20.99 -9.22 -2.90
C LEU A 164 19.75 -8.38 -3.26
N LYS A 165 19.10 -8.69 -4.39
CA LYS A 165 17.86 -8.01 -4.81
C LYS A 165 16.75 -8.20 -3.78
N GLN A 166 16.56 -9.42 -3.27
CA GLN A 166 15.59 -9.72 -2.21
C GLN A 166 15.84 -8.89 -0.94
N LEU A 167 17.07 -8.90 -0.40
CA LEU A 167 17.41 -8.15 0.81
C LEU A 167 17.26 -6.63 0.66
N LEU A 168 17.61 -6.07 -0.51
CA LEU A 168 17.41 -4.65 -0.79
C LEU A 168 15.92 -4.28 -0.98
N VAL A 169 15.10 -5.18 -1.53
CA VAL A 169 13.64 -5.01 -1.55
C VAL A 169 13.05 -5.09 -0.13
N SER A 170 13.51 -6.00 0.72
CA SER A 170 13.14 -6.03 2.14
C SER A 170 13.58 -4.76 2.88
N ALA A 171 14.76 -4.20 2.58
CA ALA A 171 15.18 -2.91 3.12
C ALA A 171 14.27 -1.76 2.65
N GLN A 172 13.82 -1.77 1.38
CA GLN A 172 12.88 -0.79 0.83
C GLN A 172 11.46 -0.92 1.41
N LYS A 173 11.11 -2.04 2.05
CA LYS A 173 9.88 -2.19 2.86
C LYS A 173 10.00 -1.59 4.28
N LEU A 174 11.20 -1.27 4.76
CA LEU A 174 11.38 -0.71 6.11
C LEU A 174 10.96 0.76 6.14
N ASP A 175 9.92 1.07 6.91
CA ASP A 175 9.52 2.44 7.20
C ASP A 175 9.72 2.78 8.68
N ILE A 176 10.62 3.73 8.92
CA ILE A 176 11.01 4.20 10.26
C ILE A 176 10.07 5.28 10.82
N ARG A 177 9.12 5.83 10.05
CA ARG A 177 8.10 6.74 10.58
C ARG A 177 7.36 6.09 11.76
N HIS A 178 7.11 4.80 11.65
CA HIS A 178 6.50 3.93 12.65
C HIS A 178 7.28 3.81 13.98
N ALA A 179 8.58 4.13 14.01
CA ALA A 179 9.39 4.16 15.24
C ALA A 179 9.28 5.49 16.01
N HIS A 180 8.63 6.51 15.43
CA HIS A 180 8.34 7.80 16.06
C HIS A 180 6.85 8.10 15.88
N MET A 181 6.03 7.56 16.78
CA MET A 181 4.56 7.59 16.67
C MET A 181 3.97 9.02 16.77
N SER A 182 3.87 9.67 15.60
CA SER A 182 3.20 10.97 15.41
C SER A 182 1.69 10.86 15.17
N GLU A 183 1.19 9.68 14.82
CA GLU A 183 -0.25 9.46 14.59
C GLU A 183 -1.07 9.40 15.88
N PRO A 184 -2.34 9.85 15.86
CA PRO A 184 -3.27 9.56 16.93
C PRO A 184 -3.62 8.07 16.95
N LEU A 185 -3.51 7.43 18.11
CA LEU A 185 -4.00 6.08 18.32
C LEU A 185 -5.46 6.07 18.81
N PRO A 186 -6.25 5.02 18.46
CA PRO A 186 -7.52 4.71 19.10
C PRO A 186 -7.42 4.69 20.64
N LYS A 187 -8.53 4.98 21.33
CA LYS A 187 -8.54 5.09 22.81
C LYS A 187 -8.22 3.78 23.54
N TRP A 188 -8.46 2.63 22.92
CA TRP A 188 -8.14 1.31 23.48
C TRP A 188 -6.64 0.94 23.39
N ALA A 189 -5.81 1.70 22.66
CA ALA A 189 -4.41 1.38 22.47
C ALA A 189 -3.51 1.96 23.58
N ASN A 190 -2.65 1.13 24.19
CA ASN A 190 -1.66 1.56 25.18
C ASN A 190 -0.56 2.38 24.49
N ARG A 191 -0.70 3.71 24.50
CA ARG A 191 0.22 4.64 23.83
C ARG A 191 1.66 4.56 24.35
N THR A 192 1.87 4.16 25.60
CA THR A 192 3.21 4.12 26.22
C THR A 192 3.97 2.86 25.84
N ALA A 193 3.33 1.70 25.94
CA ALA A 193 3.93 0.43 25.55
C ALA A 193 4.08 0.33 24.01
N SER A 194 3.06 0.75 23.24
CA SER A 194 3.11 0.82 21.77
C SER A 194 4.34 1.57 21.23
N ARG A 195 4.66 2.75 21.81
CA ARG A 195 5.84 3.55 21.42
C ARG A 195 7.15 2.81 21.62
N THR A 196 7.22 1.97 22.65
CA THR A 196 8.42 1.21 23.01
C THR A 196 8.57 -0.05 22.15
N MET A 197 7.46 -0.75 21.91
CA MET A 197 7.44 -2.02 21.16
C MET A 197 7.65 -1.80 19.66
N ALA A 198 6.93 -0.86 19.04
CA ALA A 198 7.04 -0.58 17.60
C ALA A 198 8.45 -0.16 17.16
N GLY A 199 9.12 0.70 17.93
CA GLY A 199 10.51 1.09 17.69
C GLY A 199 11.48 -0.09 17.82
N THR A 200 11.24 -1.00 18.77
CA THR A 200 12.11 -2.16 19.01
C THR A 200 11.98 -3.22 17.91
N GLY A 201 10.76 -3.58 17.52
CA GLY A 201 10.52 -4.60 16.47
C GLY A 201 11.09 -4.20 15.11
N ILE A 202 10.86 -2.94 14.70
CA ILE A 202 11.39 -2.40 13.43
C ILE A 202 12.93 -2.28 13.47
N GLY A 203 13.50 -1.98 14.64
CA GLY A 203 14.95 -1.99 14.83
C GLY A 203 15.59 -3.37 14.63
N LEU A 204 14.95 -4.43 15.13
CA LEU A 204 15.41 -5.81 14.93
C LEU A 204 15.28 -6.26 13.47
N GLN A 205 14.17 -5.95 12.80
CA GLN A 205 13.97 -6.27 11.37
C GLN A 205 15.04 -5.57 10.51
N ALA A 206 15.28 -4.29 10.77
CA ALA A 206 16.29 -3.49 10.06
C ALA A 206 17.72 -4.01 10.27
N PHE A 207 18.09 -4.33 11.52
CA PHE A 207 19.41 -4.90 11.82
C PHE A 207 19.58 -6.29 11.21
N GLY A 208 18.52 -7.11 11.16
CA GLY A 208 18.52 -8.42 10.49
C GLY A 208 18.78 -8.31 8.99
N ILE A 209 18.07 -7.42 8.30
CA ILE A 209 18.26 -7.16 6.86
C ILE A 209 19.67 -6.60 6.58
N TYR A 210 20.12 -5.63 7.37
CA TYR A 210 21.48 -5.08 7.27
C TYR A 210 22.55 -6.17 7.43
N SER A 211 22.44 -7.00 8.47
CA SER A 211 23.37 -8.11 8.73
C SER A 211 23.31 -9.17 7.63
N GLY A 212 22.16 -9.33 6.97
CA GLY A 212 21.99 -10.22 5.81
C GLY A 212 22.78 -9.74 4.59
N LEU A 213 22.82 -8.42 4.36
CA LEU A 213 23.65 -7.81 3.32
C LEU A 213 25.16 -7.95 3.65
N CYS A 214 25.55 -7.78 4.92
CA CYS A 214 26.93 -7.99 5.38
C CYS A 214 27.39 -9.44 5.14
N GLY A 215 26.63 -10.43 5.63
CA GLY A 215 26.96 -11.84 5.43
C GLY A 215 26.92 -12.28 3.96
N LEU A 216 26.16 -11.58 3.11
CA LEU A 216 26.18 -11.78 1.66
C LEU A 216 27.46 -11.23 1.02
N GLN A 217 27.94 -10.05 1.44
CA GLN A 217 29.24 -9.52 1.02
C GLN A 217 30.38 -10.50 1.40
N ASP A 218 30.33 -11.10 2.59
CA ASP A 218 31.35 -12.06 3.03
C ASP A 218 31.29 -13.40 2.29
N ALA A 219 30.10 -13.93 1.98
CA ALA A 219 29.96 -15.11 1.13
C ALA A 219 30.54 -14.85 -0.28
N VAL A 220 30.27 -13.66 -0.84
CA VAL A 220 30.77 -13.20 -2.14
C VAL A 220 32.30 -13.02 -2.17
N LYS A 221 32.93 -12.59 -1.07
CA LYS A 221 34.40 -12.59 -0.89
C LYS A 221 34.96 -14.03 -0.87
N ASN A 222 34.42 -14.86 0.02
CA ASN A 222 35.05 -16.12 0.45
C ASN A 222 34.74 -17.32 -0.44
N LYS A 223 33.79 -17.21 -1.38
CA LYS A 223 33.33 -18.29 -2.28
C LYS A 223 32.81 -19.53 -1.55
N ASP A 224 32.17 -19.34 -0.40
CA ASP A 224 31.64 -20.44 0.41
C ASP A 224 30.30 -20.91 -0.17
N SER A 225 30.34 -22.05 -0.88
CA SER A 225 29.26 -22.54 -1.73
C SER A 225 28.27 -23.45 -0.98
N TYR A 226 27.58 -22.91 0.03
CA TYR A 226 26.72 -23.70 0.92
C TYR A 226 25.20 -23.42 0.75
N GLY A 227 24.53 -24.31 0.02
CA GLY A 227 23.15 -24.76 0.31
C GLY A 227 22.01 -23.74 0.23
N ILE A 228 21.67 -23.24 -0.96
CA ILE A 228 20.43 -22.46 -1.18
C ILE A 228 19.23 -23.41 -1.31
N ILE A 229 18.26 -23.30 -0.38
CA ILE A 229 16.94 -23.96 -0.46
C ILE A 229 15.85 -22.92 -0.15
N PHE A 230 15.25 -22.37 -1.21
CA PHE A 230 14.03 -21.55 -1.20
C PHE A 230 13.51 -21.39 -2.65
N ASN A 231 12.52 -22.20 -3.09
CA ASN A 231 11.74 -21.98 -4.33
C ASN A 231 10.61 -23.02 -4.48
N SER A 232 9.45 -22.81 -3.82
CA SER A 232 8.22 -23.61 -3.99
C SER A 232 7.03 -23.00 -3.24
N ALA A 233 6.68 -21.74 -3.53
CA ALA A 233 5.51 -21.06 -2.95
C ALA A 233 5.08 -19.89 -3.85
N ALA A 234 4.31 -20.16 -4.91
CA ALA A 234 4.15 -19.22 -6.03
C ALA A 234 2.73 -19.12 -6.63
N TYR A 235 1.69 -19.62 -5.97
CA TYR A 235 0.28 -19.39 -6.34
C TYR A 235 -0.54 -18.93 -5.12
N THR A 236 -1.58 -18.12 -5.36
CA THR A 236 -2.33 -17.31 -4.36
C THR A 236 -1.57 -16.12 -3.77
N ALA A 237 -1.24 -15.16 -4.62
CA ALA A 237 -0.96 -13.79 -4.19
C ALA A 237 -2.27 -13.05 -3.85
N ASP A 238 -2.36 -12.52 -2.63
CA ASP A 238 -3.15 -11.34 -2.20
C ASP A 238 -3.08 -11.16 -0.66
N ILE A 239 -2.82 -12.22 0.12
CA ILE A 239 -2.67 -12.19 1.60
C ILE A 239 -1.27 -12.64 2.08
N THR A 240 -0.50 -13.35 1.23
CA THR A 240 0.72 -14.10 1.56
C THR A 240 1.97 -13.28 1.92
N SER A 241 1.92 -11.94 1.89
CA SER A 241 3.07 -11.07 2.20
C SER A 241 3.58 -11.21 3.64
N ILE A 242 2.68 -11.49 4.60
CA ILE A 242 2.96 -11.59 6.04
C ILE A 242 3.91 -12.76 6.37
N ALA A 243 3.78 -13.89 5.67
CA ALA A 243 4.57 -15.10 5.92
C ALA A 243 6.02 -14.98 5.43
N VAL A 244 6.22 -14.28 4.30
CA VAL A 244 7.55 -14.09 3.69
C VAL A 244 8.49 -13.32 4.62
N ASP A 245 7.99 -12.28 5.30
CA ASP A 245 8.80 -11.45 6.19
C ASP A 245 9.15 -12.17 7.52
N LEU A 246 8.35 -13.15 7.97
CA LEU A 246 8.71 -14.02 9.10
C LEU A 246 9.86 -15.00 8.74
N ALA A 247 9.80 -15.61 7.56
CA ALA A 247 10.76 -16.62 7.12
C ALA A 247 12.21 -16.09 7.02
N VAL A 248 12.39 -14.79 6.73
CA VAL A 248 13.70 -14.11 6.72
C VAL A 248 14.31 -14.05 8.13
N THR A 249 13.50 -13.77 9.15
CA THR A 249 13.95 -13.58 10.54
C THR A 249 14.52 -14.88 11.14
N HIS A 250 13.92 -16.03 10.77
CA HIS A 250 14.28 -17.37 11.26
C HIS A 250 15.72 -17.83 10.97
N LYS A 251 16.43 -17.19 10.02
CA LYS A 251 17.80 -17.61 9.60
C LYS A 251 18.92 -16.63 10.01
N ALA A 252 18.60 -15.57 10.77
CA ALA A 252 19.59 -14.56 11.19
C ALA A 252 20.71 -15.10 12.10
N THR A 253 20.52 -16.25 12.75
CA THR A 253 21.51 -16.88 13.66
C THR A 253 22.84 -17.22 12.99
N GLN A 254 22.84 -17.52 11.68
CA GLN A 254 24.07 -17.77 10.92
C GLN A 254 24.78 -16.47 10.49
N MET A 255 24.05 -15.35 10.39
CA MET A 255 24.61 -14.03 10.03
C MET A 255 25.36 -13.36 11.19
N LEU A 256 25.13 -13.78 12.44
CA LEU A 256 25.82 -13.27 13.64
C LEU A 256 27.35 -13.52 13.66
N LYS A 257 27.90 -14.27 12.70
CA LYS A 257 29.36 -14.40 12.51
C LYS A 257 30.01 -13.12 11.96
N ALA A 258 29.26 -12.26 11.26
CA ALA A 258 29.69 -10.89 10.94
C ALA A 258 29.57 -10.03 12.21
N GLY A 259 30.65 -9.98 13.00
CA GLY A 259 30.63 -9.52 14.39
C GLY A 259 30.53 -8.01 14.61
N GLN A 260 31.31 -7.50 15.58
CA GLN A 260 31.23 -6.11 16.10
C GLN A 260 31.24 -5.02 15.01
N SER A 261 31.88 -5.28 13.86
CA SER A 261 31.98 -4.38 12.72
C SER A 261 30.65 -4.16 11.99
N ALA A 262 29.79 -5.18 11.88
CA ALA A 262 28.45 -5.03 11.30
C ALA A 262 27.56 -4.16 12.20
N TYR A 263 27.65 -4.32 13.53
CA TYR A 263 26.95 -3.44 14.48
C TYR A 263 27.42 -1.98 14.38
N LYS A 264 28.74 -1.73 14.30
CA LYS A 264 29.30 -0.38 14.06
C LYS A 264 28.77 0.22 12.76
N GLY A 265 28.78 -0.56 11.67
CA GLY A 265 28.27 -0.15 10.37
C GLY A 265 26.78 0.19 10.38
N PHE A 266 25.95 -0.63 11.04
CA PHE A 266 24.51 -0.35 11.22
C PHE A 266 24.28 0.91 12.05
N ALA A 267 25.02 1.09 13.15
CA ALA A 267 24.91 2.26 14.03
C ALA A 267 25.23 3.60 13.33
N HIS A 268 25.97 3.58 12.22
CA HIS A 268 26.21 4.76 11.39
C HIS A 268 25.09 5.05 10.37
N THR A 269 24.15 4.14 10.12
CA THR A 269 22.97 4.41 9.28
C THR A 269 22.06 5.45 9.94
N SER A 270 21.36 6.27 9.15
CA SER A 270 20.36 7.19 9.71
C SER A 270 19.14 6.46 10.27
N PHE A 271 18.92 5.20 9.86
CA PHE A 271 17.93 4.30 10.42
C PHE A 271 18.24 4.04 11.91
N ALA A 272 19.45 3.57 12.22
CA ALA A 272 19.88 3.35 13.60
C ALA A 272 19.92 4.64 14.44
N LEU A 273 20.39 5.77 13.86
CA LEU A 273 20.41 7.04 14.60
C LEU A 273 19.01 7.59 14.93
N LYS A 274 18.01 7.37 14.07
CA LYS A 274 16.61 7.69 14.37
C LYS A 274 16.08 6.79 15.49
N LEU A 275 16.25 5.46 15.38
CA LEU A 275 15.85 4.52 16.44
C LEU A 275 16.43 4.88 17.80
N GLY A 276 17.73 5.17 17.88
CA GLY A 276 18.42 5.55 19.12
C GLY A 276 17.92 6.85 19.77
N ARG A 277 17.23 7.72 19.02
CA ARG A 277 16.59 8.94 19.54
C ARG A 277 15.16 8.71 20.01
N GLY A 278 14.54 7.57 19.70
CA GLY A 278 13.15 7.23 20.05
C GLY A 278 12.97 6.60 21.43
N GLY A 279 14.00 5.95 21.99
CA GLY A 279 13.91 5.33 23.31
C GLY A 279 15.23 4.72 23.78
N GLY A 280 15.73 5.17 24.94
CA GLY A 280 17.08 4.85 25.44
C GLY A 280 17.35 3.39 25.85
N LEU A 281 16.37 2.49 25.72
CA LEU A 281 16.50 1.06 26.07
C LEU A 281 17.00 0.19 24.89
N ILE A 282 16.81 0.64 23.64
CA ILE A 282 17.04 -0.19 22.43
C ILE A 282 18.52 -0.64 22.31
N GLY A 283 19.46 0.17 22.81
CA GLY A 283 20.89 -0.15 22.77
C GLY A 283 21.27 -1.43 23.52
N GLY A 284 20.56 -1.78 24.61
CA GLY A 284 20.85 -2.99 25.38
C GLY A 284 20.35 -4.28 24.72
N ALA A 285 19.21 -4.22 24.03
CA ALA A 285 18.66 -5.37 23.28
C ALA A 285 19.56 -5.77 22.10
N LEU A 286 20.13 -4.77 21.40
CA LEU A 286 21.05 -4.99 20.27
C LEU A 286 22.42 -5.57 20.69
N THR A 287 22.80 -5.50 21.98
CA THR A 287 24.07 -6.05 22.46
C THR A 287 24.03 -7.52 22.88
N LEU A 288 22.85 -8.05 23.23
CA LEU A 288 22.67 -9.44 23.71
C LEU A 288 23.28 -10.53 22.80
N PRO A 289 23.31 -10.42 21.45
CA PRO A 289 23.93 -11.44 20.60
C PRO A 289 25.44 -11.59 20.78
N PHE A 290 26.15 -10.59 21.32
CA PHE A 290 27.61 -10.61 21.40
C PHE A 290 28.14 -11.36 22.64
N ASP A 291 27.37 -11.43 23.73
CA ASP A 291 27.72 -12.25 24.90
C ASP A 291 27.75 -13.75 24.58
N ILE A 292 26.96 -14.19 23.59
CA ILE A 292 26.90 -15.57 23.09
C ILE A 292 28.26 -16.00 22.49
N ILE A 293 28.98 -15.09 21.84
CA ILE A 293 30.24 -15.40 21.16
C ILE A 293 31.33 -15.81 22.17
N SER A 294 31.40 -15.15 23.33
CA SER A 294 32.30 -15.50 24.44
C SER A 294 32.06 -16.92 25.00
N ALA A 295 30.84 -17.42 24.90
CA ALA A 295 30.51 -18.80 25.29
C ALA A 295 30.99 -19.84 24.27
N VAL A 296 31.01 -19.51 22.96
CA VAL A 296 31.52 -20.41 21.91
C VAL A 296 33.03 -20.64 22.04
N ASP A 297 33.81 -19.60 22.38
CA ASP A 297 35.24 -19.78 22.69
C ASP A 297 35.44 -20.62 23.95
N SER A 298 34.54 -20.50 24.93
CA SER A 298 34.55 -21.35 26.14
C SER A 298 34.26 -22.83 25.82
N PHE A 299 33.37 -23.13 24.85
CA PHE A 299 33.19 -24.49 24.33
C PHE A 299 34.44 -25.03 23.62
N ASN A 300 35.11 -24.20 22.81
CA ASN A 300 36.34 -24.58 22.10
C ASN A 300 37.54 -24.82 23.05
N ALA A 301 37.53 -24.19 24.23
CA ALA A 301 38.44 -24.52 25.33
C ALA A 301 38.04 -25.84 26.02
N ALA A 302 36.75 -26.03 26.32
CA ALA A 302 36.23 -27.24 26.97
C ALA A 302 36.60 -28.52 26.21
N ALA A 303 36.50 -28.51 24.88
CA ALA A 303 36.82 -29.62 24.00
C ALA A 303 38.30 -30.07 24.00
N LYS A 304 39.18 -29.33 24.68
CA LYS A 304 40.63 -29.62 24.81
C LYS A 304 41.06 -29.98 26.24
N ALA A 305 40.13 -29.97 27.21
CA ALA A 305 40.40 -30.26 28.62
C ALA A 305 39.76 -31.59 29.05
N THR A 306 40.37 -32.29 30.01
CA THR A 306 39.85 -33.56 30.54
C THR A 306 39.86 -33.57 32.06
N GLY A 307 38.72 -33.90 32.68
CA GLY A 307 38.58 -33.96 34.14
C GLY A 307 37.75 -32.81 34.71
N LYS A 308 38.05 -32.39 35.94
CA LYS A 308 37.16 -31.51 36.71
C LYS A 308 37.03 -30.09 36.15
N GLU A 309 38.02 -29.61 35.40
CA GLU A 309 37.95 -28.34 34.66
C GLU A 309 36.97 -28.42 33.48
N ALA A 310 36.97 -29.54 32.73
CA ALA A 310 36.01 -29.75 31.65
C ALA A 310 34.56 -29.71 32.17
N VAL A 311 34.30 -30.23 33.38
CA VAL A 311 32.97 -30.15 34.02
C VAL A 311 32.59 -28.71 34.34
N ASN A 312 33.51 -27.88 34.88
CA ASN A 312 33.23 -26.45 35.11
C ASN A 312 32.96 -25.70 33.79
N HIS A 313 33.72 -26.00 32.74
CA HIS A 313 33.45 -25.42 31.42
C HIS A 313 32.10 -25.88 30.85
N TYR A 314 31.74 -27.17 30.97
CA TYR A 314 30.43 -27.68 30.54
C TYR A 314 29.25 -27.10 31.32
N VAL A 315 29.41 -26.77 32.62
CA VAL A 315 28.36 -26.10 33.41
C VAL A 315 28.15 -24.65 32.95
N ASN A 316 29.23 -23.90 32.74
CA ASN A 316 29.14 -22.54 32.20
C ASN A 316 28.62 -22.54 30.75
N ALA A 317 28.97 -23.55 29.96
CA ALA A 317 28.50 -23.73 28.60
C ALA A 317 27.03 -24.16 28.53
N GLY A 318 26.57 -24.99 29.47
CA GLY A 318 25.16 -25.40 29.59
C GLY A 318 24.21 -24.23 29.87
N LEU A 319 24.69 -23.16 30.53
CA LEU A 319 23.96 -21.90 30.70
C LEU A 319 23.84 -21.05 29.41
N SER A 320 24.48 -21.44 28.31
CA SER A 320 24.45 -20.72 27.02
C SER A 320 23.62 -21.41 25.92
N VAL A 321 23.35 -22.72 26.04
CA VAL A 321 22.75 -23.57 24.99
C VAL A 321 21.31 -23.18 24.61
N THR A 322 20.59 -22.44 25.45
CA THR A 322 19.23 -21.94 25.16
C THR A 322 19.17 -21.07 23.89
N SER A 323 20.28 -20.42 23.51
CA SER A 323 20.30 -19.31 22.55
C SER A 323 20.09 -19.68 21.07
N ALA A 324 20.39 -20.92 20.63
CA ALA A 324 20.29 -21.30 19.21
C ALA A 324 18.85 -21.56 18.73
N ALA A 325 17.98 -22.07 19.62
CA ALA A 325 16.53 -22.09 19.39
C ALA A 325 15.89 -20.70 19.51
N MET A 326 16.68 -19.69 19.89
CA MET A 326 16.21 -18.42 20.42
C MET A 326 16.26 -17.26 19.43
N THR A 327 16.62 -17.43 18.15
CA THR A 327 16.30 -16.38 17.16
C THR A 327 14.78 -16.32 16.91
N VAL A 328 14.10 -17.46 17.04
CA VAL A 328 12.63 -17.55 17.09
C VAL A 328 12.12 -17.08 18.45
N LEU A 329 12.67 -17.64 19.53
CA LEU A 329 12.17 -17.41 20.90
C LEU A 329 12.66 -16.10 21.57
N LEU A 330 13.60 -15.32 21.02
CA LEU A 330 13.95 -13.98 21.55
C LEU A 330 13.06 -12.88 21.00
N GLY A 331 12.49 -13.08 19.80
CA GLY A 331 11.35 -12.29 19.35
C GLY A 331 10.23 -12.38 20.39
N THR A 332 9.83 -13.60 20.75
CA THR A 332 8.75 -13.81 21.74
C THR A 332 9.17 -13.63 23.20
N ALA A 333 10.42 -13.86 23.61
CA ALA A 333 10.84 -13.65 25.01
C ALA A 333 10.98 -12.17 25.39
N ALA A 334 11.32 -11.30 24.43
CA ALA A 334 11.19 -9.85 24.61
C ALA A 334 9.72 -9.40 24.70
N LEU A 335 8.79 -10.18 24.16
CA LEU A 335 7.34 -9.95 24.18
C LEU A 335 6.62 -10.60 25.37
N ALA A 336 7.29 -11.43 26.18
CA ALA A 336 6.65 -12.25 27.23
C ALA A 336 7.04 -11.91 28.67
N GLY A 337 8.07 -11.10 28.93
CA GLY A 337 8.38 -10.65 30.30
C GLY A 337 8.85 -11.73 31.29
N PHE A 338 9.72 -12.65 30.85
CA PHE A 338 10.39 -13.70 31.66
C PHE A 338 9.50 -14.76 32.35
N SER A 339 9.28 -15.92 31.71
CA SER A 339 9.52 -17.24 32.35
C SER A 339 9.49 -18.47 31.40
N SER A 340 10.62 -19.20 31.35
CA SER A 340 10.81 -20.66 31.10
C SER A 340 9.99 -21.47 30.05
N ALA A 341 10.66 -21.96 28.98
CA ALA A 341 10.33 -23.18 28.20
C ALA A 341 11.57 -23.72 27.40
N GLY A 342 11.48 -24.88 26.72
CA GLY A 342 12.60 -25.59 26.03
C GLY A 342 12.31 -26.18 24.61
N PRO A 343 13.26 -26.86 23.91
CA PRO A 343 13.36 -26.80 22.42
C PRO A 343 13.47 -28.11 21.56
N ILE A 344 13.13 -28.05 20.24
CA ILE A 344 13.53 -28.91 19.05
C ILE A 344 12.92 -28.30 17.72
N GLY A 345 13.13 -28.66 16.42
CA GLY A 345 13.80 -29.78 15.70
C GLY A 345 14.29 -29.54 14.22
N LEU A 346 13.42 -29.20 13.24
CA LEU A 346 13.66 -28.73 11.82
C LEU A 346 13.96 -29.70 10.60
N VAL A 347 13.83 -29.16 9.36
CA VAL A 347 14.41 -29.51 7.98
C VAL A 347 13.42 -29.90 6.82
N ALA A 348 13.66 -29.49 5.54
CA ALA A 348 12.82 -29.73 4.31
C ALA A 348 13.52 -29.52 2.91
N GLY A 349 12.90 -29.90 1.76
CA GLY A 349 13.37 -29.73 0.33
C GLY A 349 12.44 -30.41 -0.75
N LEU A 350 12.61 -30.42 -2.11
CA LEU A 350 13.51 -29.74 -3.10
C LEU A 350 13.19 -30.01 -4.64
N LEU A 351 12.68 -29.02 -5.42
CA LEU A 351 13.01 -28.58 -6.85
C LEU A 351 12.80 -29.37 -8.22
N LEU A 352 12.04 -28.74 -9.19
CA LEU A 352 12.22 -28.48 -10.68
C LEU A 352 11.96 -29.55 -11.83
N VAL A 353 11.68 -29.29 -13.17
CA VAL A 353 11.09 -28.16 -14.00
C VAL A 353 10.96 -28.32 -15.58
N ALA A 354 9.79 -27.94 -16.20
CA ALA A 354 9.47 -27.56 -17.65
C ALA A 354 9.65 -28.58 -18.83
N GLY A 355 9.12 -28.48 -20.09
CA GLY A 355 8.32 -27.54 -20.96
C GLY A 355 8.32 -28.04 -22.47
N SER A 356 7.64 -27.55 -23.55
CA SER A 356 6.55 -26.55 -23.82
C SER A 356 5.93 -26.62 -25.28
N ARG A 357 4.58 -26.54 -25.48
CA ARG A 357 3.80 -26.08 -26.72
C ARG A 357 3.77 -27.00 -28.00
N ILE A 358 2.93 -26.95 -29.09
CA ILE A 358 1.78 -26.18 -29.75
C ILE A 358 1.13 -27.12 -30.88
N TRP A 359 0.13 -26.92 -31.80
CA TRP A 359 -1.24 -26.31 -32.03
C TRP A 359 -1.72 -26.58 -33.52
N ALA A 360 -2.99 -26.24 -33.92
CA ALA A 360 -3.66 -26.29 -35.26
C ALA A 360 -4.22 -27.66 -35.78
N ALA A 361 -5.28 -27.80 -36.61
CA ALA A 361 -6.55 -27.09 -36.99
C ALA A 361 -7.36 -28.03 -37.98
N ILE A 362 -8.59 -27.86 -38.53
CA ILE A 362 -9.68 -26.84 -38.54
C ILE A 362 -11.06 -27.46 -38.99
N ASN A 363 -12.12 -26.64 -39.12
CA ASN A 363 -13.51 -26.84 -39.61
C ASN A 363 -13.76 -27.83 -40.80
N VAL A 364 -14.87 -28.58 -40.92
CA VAL A 364 -16.33 -28.28 -40.82
C VAL A 364 -16.94 -27.52 -42.02
N VAL A 365 -17.22 -28.27 -43.11
CA VAL A 365 -18.55 -28.34 -43.77
C VAL A 365 -18.74 -29.77 -44.30
N ASP A 366 -19.65 -30.53 -43.69
CA ASP A 366 -20.67 -31.38 -44.34
C ASP A 366 -21.65 -31.88 -43.25
N ASP A 367 -22.18 -30.88 -42.52
CA ASP A 367 -22.73 -30.91 -41.14
C ASP A 367 -24.01 -31.75 -40.90
N ILE A 368 -24.34 -32.67 -41.81
CA ILE A 368 -25.52 -33.55 -41.78
C ILE A 368 -25.17 -35.02 -42.08
N ASP A 369 -24.11 -35.33 -42.84
CA ASP A 369 -23.68 -36.72 -43.07
C ASP A 369 -22.85 -37.27 -41.88
N ASP A 370 -22.25 -36.37 -41.07
CA ASP A 370 -21.42 -36.65 -39.88
C ASP A 370 -22.08 -37.54 -38.80
N TYR A 371 -23.41 -37.60 -38.72
CA TYR A 371 -24.10 -38.02 -37.48
C TYR A 371 -24.95 -39.29 -37.54
N ILE A 372 -25.38 -39.74 -38.73
CA ILE A 372 -26.18 -40.96 -38.86
C ILE A 372 -26.04 -41.56 -40.26
N THR A 373 -25.41 -42.72 -40.35
CA THR A 373 -25.35 -43.51 -41.60
C THR A 373 -26.74 -44.05 -41.96
N LEU A 374 -27.36 -43.46 -42.97
CA LEU A 374 -28.64 -43.90 -43.54
C LEU A 374 -28.48 -45.13 -44.43
N THR A 375 -29.38 -46.10 -44.31
CA THR A 375 -29.47 -47.22 -45.28
C THR A 375 -29.89 -46.73 -46.66
N THR A 376 -29.65 -47.52 -47.71
CA THR A 376 -29.94 -47.13 -49.11
C THR A 376 -31.40 -46.72 -49.34
N GLU A 377 -32.33 -47.34 -48.61
CA GLU A 377 -33.77 -47.07 -48.70
C GLU A 377 -34.18 -45.83 -47.89
N GLU A 378 -33.58 -45.63 -46.70
CA GLU A 378 -33.71 -44.39 -45.92
C GLU A 378 -33.10 -43.18 -46.65
N ARG A 379 -31.97 -43.33 -47.34
CA ARG A 379 -31.31 -42.22 -48.04
C ARG A 379 -32.16 -41.72 -49.21
N LEU A 380 -32.85 -42.62 -49.91
CA LEU A 380 -33.81 -42.27 -50.96
C LEU A 380 -35.08 -41.61 -50.37
N ARG A 381 -35.62 -42.15 -49.27
CA ARG A 381 -36.89 -41.66 -48.67
C ARG A 381 -36.73 -40.38 -47.86
N THR A 382 -35.60 -40.16 -47.19
CA THR A 382 -35.28 -38.89 -46.50
C THR A 382 -34.97 -37.77 -47.50
N GLY A 383 -34.27 -38.07 -48.59
CA GLY A 383 -34.12 -37.12 -49.71
C GLY A 383 -35.47 -36.74 -50.34
N TRP A 384 -36.38 -37.72 -50.49
CA TRP A 384 -37.76 -37.49 -50.94
C TRP A 384 -38.58 -36.64 -49.96
N PHE A 385 -38.45 -36.84 -48.64
CA PHE A 385 -39.16 -36.04 -47.64
C PHE A 385 -38.61 -34.61 -47.53
N ALA A 386 -37.29 -34.41 -47.64
CA ALA A 386 -36.69 -33.07 -47.74
C ALA A 386 -37.15 -32.33 -49.02
N PHE A 387 -37.33 -33.04 -50.13
CA PHE A 387 -37.83 -32.49 -51.40
C PHE A 387 -39.32 -32.08 -51.34
N TRP A 388 -40.15 -32.75 -50.53
CA TRP A 388 -41.58 -32.46 -50.38
C TRP A 388 -41.95 -31.65 -49.13
N GLY A 389 -41.00 -31.30 -48.26
CA GLY A 389 -41.25 -30.53 -47.04
C GLY A 389 -42.03 -31.32 -45.96
N ILE A 390 -41.89 -32.65 -45.95
CA ILE A 390 -42.60 -33.57 -45.06
C ILE A 390 -41.68 -33.94 -43.89
N SER A 391 -42.19 -33.96 -42.66
CA SER A 391 -41.44 -34.40 -41.48
C SER A 391 -40.97 -35.86 -41.62
N PRO A 392 -39.74 -36.22 -41.17
CA PRO A 392 -39.28 -37.61 -41.15
C PRO A 392 -40.15 -38.51 -40.27
N ASP A 393 -40.08 -39.84 -40.48
CA ASP A 393 -40.71 -40.81 -39.56
C ASP A 393 -40.14 -40.66 -38.15
N GLU A 394 -40.95 -40.94 -37.12
CA GLU A 394 -40.60 -40.77 -35.70
C GLU A 394 -39.30 -41.50 -35.27
N SER A 395 -38.97 -42.62 -35.91
CA SER A 395 -37.71 -43.35 -35.67
C SER A 395 -36.48 -42.66 -36.26
N VAL A 396 -36.64 -41.83 -37.30
CA VAL A 396 -35.60 -40.96 -37.88
C VAL A 396 -35.53 -39.66 -37.09
N GLU A 397 -36.67 -39.08 -36.68
CA GLU A 397 -36.72 -37.88 -35.84
C GLU A 397 -36.05 -38.11 -34.47
N ASN A 398 -36.39 -39.19 -33.75
CA ASN A 398 -35.73 -39.52 -32.48
C ASN A 398 -34.22 -39.77 -32.67
N ARG A 399 -33.81 -40.52 -33.72
CA ARG A 399 -32.39 -40.76 -34.04
C ARG A 399 -31.64 -39.46 -34.36
N HIS A 400 -32.24 -38.56 -35.13
CA HIS A 400 -31.64 -37.26 -35.44
C HIS A 400 -31.56 -36.36 -34.21
N ILE A 401 -32.59 -36.31 -33.35
CA ILE A 401 -32.56 -35.55 -32.09
C ILE A 401 -31.44 -36.06 -31.18
N ILE A 402 -31.33 -37.37 -30.98
CA ILE A 402 -30.25 -37.99 -30.16
C ILE A 402 -28.88 -37.68 -30.76
N ALA A 403 -28.64 -38.03 -32.03
CA ALA A 403 -27.32 -37.89 -32.64
C ALA A 403 -26.88 -36.43 -32.76
N ARG A 404 -27.79 -35.52 -33.16
CA ARG A 404 -27.52 -34.08 -33.24
C ARG A 404 -27.26 -33.48 -31.88
N ALA A 405 -28.06 -33.80 -30.86
CA ALA A 405 -27.85 -33.25 -29.52
C ALA A 405 -26.57 -33.79 -28.88
N ALA A 406 -26.28 -35.09 -29.04
CA ALA A 406 -25.04 -35.69 -28.56
C ALA A 406 -23.81 -35.04 -29.22
N ALA A 407 -23.85 -34.84 -30.54
CA ALA A 407 -22.76 -34.19 -31.26
C ALA A 407 -22.66 -32.68 -30.99
N GLN A 408 -23.77 -31.97 -30.84
CA GLN A 408 -23.77 -30.56 -30.43
C GLN A 408 -23.18 -30.42 -29.03
N HIS A 409 -23.48 -31.34 -28.10
CA HIS A 409 -22.88 -31.34 -26.76
C HIS A 409 -21.40 -31.71 -26.80
N ALA A 410 -21.00 -32.73 -27.57
CA ALA A 410 -19.59 -33.08 -27.78
C ALA A 410 -18.77 -31.91 -28.37
N ARG A 411 -19.31 -31.22 -29.40
CA ARG A 411 -18.69 -30.02 -29.97
C ARG A 411 -18.64 -28.85 -28.97
N GLN A 412 -19.64 -28.70 -28.09
CA GLN A 412 -19.62 -27.71 -27.01
C GLN A 412 -18.51 -28.01 -25.99
N LEU A 413 -18.43 -29.25 -25.49
CA LEU A 413 -17.38 -29.67 -24.55
C LEU A 413 -15.98 -29.52 -25.16
N GLN A 414 -15.80 -29.90 -26.42
CA GLN A 414 -14.55 -29.73 -27.16
C GLN A 414 -14.19 -28.25 -27.38
N ALA A 415 -15.18 -27.39 -27.68
CA ALA A 415 -14.97 -25.95 -27.85
C ALA A 415 -14.62 -25.26 -26.52
N SER A 416 -15.30 -25.61 -25.42
CA SER A 416 -14.95 -25.13 -24.07
C SER A 416 -13.55 -25.57 -23.66
N ALA A 417 -13.22 -26.85 -23.85
CA ALA A 417 -11.89 -27.39 -23.60
C ALA A 417 -10.81 -26.68 -24.42
N ARG A 418 -11.05 -26.43 -25.72
CA ARG A 418 -10.15 -25.62 -26.57
C ARG A 418 -10.01 -24.19 -26.05
N LYS A 419 -11.10 -23.53 -25.63
CA LYS A 419 -11.03 -22.18 -25.06
C LYS A 419 -10.18 -22.14 -23.79
N LEU A 420 -10.31 -23.12 -22.90
CA LEU A 420 -9.45 -23.24 -21.72
C LEU A 420 -7.97 -23.44 -22.11
N LEU A 421 -7.69 -24.35 -23.04
CA LEU A 421 -6.32 -24.74 -23.43
C LEU A 421 -5.59 -23.72 -24.32
N ASP A 422 -6.33 -22.93 -25.10
CA ASP A 422 -5.78 -21.98 -26.07
C ASP A 422 -5.93 -20.51 -25.62
N GLU A 423 -6.85 -20.19 -24.69
CA GLU A 423 -7.07 -18.84 -24.14
C GLU A 423 -6.99 -18.81 -22.60
N ASP A 424 -8.05 -19.24 -21.89
CA ASP A 424 -8.30 -18.85 -20.49
C ASP A 424 -7.28 -19.41 -19.49
N LEU A 425 -6.80 -20.63 -19.72
CA LEU A 425 -5.83 -21.36 -18.89
C LEU A 425 -4.60 -21.79 -19.72
N LYS A 426 -4.35 -21.12 -20.86
CA LYS A 426 -3.37 -21.48 -21.90
C LYS A 426 -1.98 -21.84 -21.36
N ASP A 427 -1.49 -21.11 -20.35
CA ASP A 427 -0.16 -21.31 -19.78
C ASP A 427 -0.14 -22.21 -18.53
N HIS A 428 -1.30 -22.61 -18.02
CA HIS A 428 -1.47 -23.38 -16.78
C HIS A 428 -1.98 -24.82 -16.99
N THR A 429 -2.73 -25.11 -18.06
CA THR A 429 -3.31 -26.44 -18.31
C THR A 429 -2.69 -27.14 -19.51
N GLU A 430 -2.39 -28.43 -19.39
CA GLU A 430 -1.87 -29.28 -20.47
C GLU A 430 -2.98 -30.03 -21.23
N ALA A 431 -3.94 -30.60 -20.51
CA ALA A 431 -5.04 -31.35 -21.10
C ALA A 431 -6.35 -31.14 -20.32
N VAL A 432 -7.47 -31.27 -21.04
CA VAL A 432 -8.83 -31.30 -20.48
C VAL A 432 -9.46 -32.62 -20.85
N ILE A 433 -10.00 -33.36 -19.88
CA ILE A 433 -10.71 -34.62 -20.10
C ILE A 433 -12.17 -34.41 -19.69
N ASN A 434 -13.08 -34.58 -20.65
CA ASN A 434 -14.51 -34.56 -20.40
C ASN A 434 -15.01 -35.99 -20.22
N GLY A 435 -15.78 -36.24 -19.16
CA GLY A 435 -16.44 -37.52 -18.93
C GLY A 435 -17.43 -37.88 -20.04
N ARG A 436 -17.75 -39.17 -20.13
CA ARG A 436 -18.71 -39.69 -21.11
C ARG A 436 -20.14 -39.36 -20.73
N PHE A 437 -20.98 -39.32 -21.77
CA PHE A 437 -22.40 -39.10 -21.69
C PHE A 437 -23.08 -39.77 -22.88
N HIS A 438 -24.38 -40.03 -22.75
CA HIS A 438 -25.29 -40.33 -23.84
C HIS A 438 -26.47 -39.36 -23.82
N VAL A 439 -27.36 -39.48 -24.82
CA VAL A 439 -28.56 -38.65 -24.93
C VAL A 439 -29.80 -39.52 -25.05
N GLU A 440 -30.69 -39.38 -24.08
CA GLU A 440 -32.05 -39.90 -24.10
C GLU A 440 -33.02 -38.90 -24.75
N VAL A 441 -34.27 -39.33 -25.03
CA VAL A 441 -35.35 -38.44 -25.45
C VAL A 441 -36.42 -38.38 -24.37
N GLU A 442 -36.44 -37.29 -23.62
CA GLU A 442 -37.47 -37.02 -22.63
C GLU A 442 -38.72 -36.44 -23.30
N SER A 443 -39.90 -36.94 -22.94
CA SER A 443 -41.19 -36.44 -23.41
C SER A 443 -41.86 -35.59 -22.34
N ILE A 444 -41.77 -34.27 -22.46
CA ILE A 444 -42.36 -33.32 -21.50
C ILE A 444 -43.69 -32.78 -22.02
N GLN A 445 -44.65 -32.54 -21.12
CA GLN A 445 -45.94 -31.96 -21.46
C GLN A 445 -45.93 -30.45 -21.21
N ILE A 446 -46.05 -29.66 -22.27
CA ILE A 446 -46.20 -28.19 -22.18
C ILE A 446 -47.67 -27.80 -22.37
N PRO A 447 -48.23 -26.87 -21.57
CA PRO A 447 -49.60 -26.39 -21.80
C PRO A 447 -49.70 -25.62 -23.11
N THR A 448 -50.82 -25.78 -23.81
CA THR A 448 -51.11 -25.09 -25.08
C THR A 448 -51.71 -23.70 -24.85
N TYR A 449 -51.70 -22.86 -25.89
CA TYR A 449 -52.21 -21.48 -25.85
C TYR A 449 -53.73 -21.36 -25.57
N HIS A 450 -54.47 -22.48 -25.58
CA HIS A 450 -55.90 -22.54 -25.23
C HIS A 450 -56.17 -23.29 -23.91
N SER A 451 -55.12 -23.66 -23.16
CA SER A 451 -55.24 -24.40 -21.89
C SER A 451 -55.75 -23.49 -20.77
N THR A 452 -56.86 -23.86 -20.12
CA THR A 452 -57.40 -23.17 -18.94
C THR A 452 -57.31 -24.07 -17.69
N PRO A 453 -57.41 -23.54 -16.46
CA PRO A 453 -57.39 -24.35 -15.24
C PRO A 453 -58.51 -25.40 -15.15
N GLU A 454 -59.62 -25.16 -15.86
CA GLU A 454 -60.82 -26.00 -15.86
C GLU A 454 -60.77 -27.12 -16.92
N ASN A 455 -59.92 -26.98 -17.94
CA ASN A 455 -59.75 -27.96 -19.01
C ASN A 455 -58.29 -27.91 -19.54
N PRO A 456 -57.32 -28.50 -18.81
CA PRO A 456 -55.91 -28.37 -19.14
C PRO A 456 -55.55 -29.15 -20.41
N GLN A 457 -55.06 -28.44 -21.43
CA GLN A 457 -54.68 -29.01 -22.72
C GLN A 457 -53.16 -28.97 -22.91
N TYR A 458 -52.53 -30.13 -22.75
CA TYR A 458 -51.09 -30.30 -22.92
C TYR A 458 -50.72 -30.75 -24.34
N LYS A 459 -49.64 -30.19 -24.88
CA LYS A 459 -48.90 -30.72 -26.03
C LYS A 459 -47.65 -31.41 -25.50
N THR A 460 -47.51 -32.71 -25.74
CA THR A 460 -46.22 -33.39 -25.54
C THR A 460 -45.21 -32.84 -26.54
N ILE A 461 -44.04 -32.44 -26.06
CA ILE A 461 -42.87 -32.18 -26.88
C ILE A 461 -41.73 -33.10 -26.42
N LYS A 462 -40.95 -33.57 -27.38
CA LYS A 462 -39.73 -34.35 -27.14
C LYS A 462 -38.54 -33.41 -27.08
N ARG A 463 -37.66 -33.62 -26.10
CA ARG A 463 -36.38 -32.92 -25.99
C ARG A 463 -35.24 -33.92 -25.72
N PRO A 464 -34.02 -33.66 -26.19
CA PRO A 464 -32.86 -34.43 -25.76
C PRO A 464 -32.63 -34.19 -24.26
N ARG A 465 -32.32 -35.26 -23.54
CA ARG A 465 -31.84 -35.26 -22.15
C ARG A 465 -30.45 -35.87 -22.17
N ILE A 466 -29.45 -35.08 -21.79
CA ILE A 466 -28.09 -35.59 -21.57
C ILE A 466 -28.10 -36.40 -20.27
N VAL A 467 -27.48 -37.58 -20.31
CA VAL A 467 -27.28 -38.46 -19.16
C VAL A 467 -25.81 -38.84 -19.14
N ASP A 468 -25.15 -38.58 -18.02
CA ASP A 468 -23.73 -38.86 -17.86
C ASP A 468 -23.49 -40.37 -17.70
N ASP A 469 -22.42 -40.87 -18.30
CA ASP A 469 -22.02 -42.29 -18.26
C ASP A 469 -20.92 -42.53 -17.22
N ASN A 470 -20.76 -43.80 -16.85
CA ASN A 470 -19.69 -44.29 -15.98
C ASN A 470 -18.34 -44.27 -16.70
N ASP A 471 -17.27 -43.71 -16.11
CA ASP A 471 -15.92 -43.74 -16.67
C ASP A 471 -14.89 -44.63 -15.97
N THR A 472 -13.86 -45.02 -16.73
CA THR A 472 -12.75 -45.86 -16.27
C THR A 472 -11.50 -45.52 -17.07
N ILE A 473 -10.55 -44.83 -16.42
CA ILE A 473 -9.36 -44.23 -17.06
C ILE A 473 -8.13 -44.47 -16.17
N ASP A 474 -7.04 -44.97 -16.76
CA ASP A 474 -5.70 -44.95 -16.15
C ASP A 474 -4.82 -44.03 -17.00
N ALA A 475 -4.36 -42.93 -16.40
CA ALA A 475 -3.55 -41.91 -17.06
C ALA A 475 -2.22 -41.66 -16.32
N ARG A 476 -1.77 -42.59 -15.47
CA ARG A 476 -0.53 -42.46 -14.68
C ARG A 476 0.73 -42.24 -15.53
N ALA A 477 0.72 -42.70 -16.77
CA ALA A 477 1.76 -42.50 -17.77
C ALA A 477 1.63 -41.19 -18.60
N GLY A 478 0.63 -40.35 -18.30
CA GLY A 478 0.27 -39.14 -19.05
C GLY A 478 -1.00 -39.29 -19.91
N VAL A 479 -1.57 -38.17 -20.31
CA VAL A 479 -2.75 -38.09 -21.19
C VAL A 479 -2.30 -38.10 -22.66
N THR A 480 -3.00 -38.87 -23.50
CA THR A 480 -2.69 -39.00 -24.94
C THR A 480 -3.96 -38.86 -25.78
N GLU A 481 -3.83 -38.75 -27.10
CA GLU A 481 -4.99 -38.73 -28.02
C GLU A 481 -5.87 -40.00 -27.92
N ASN A 482 -5.34 -41.10 -27.36
CA ASN A 482 -6.09 -42.33 -27.09
C ASN A 482 -6.83 -42.30 -25.74
N THR A 483 -6.56 -41.31 -24.87
CA THR A 483 -7.27 -41.13 -23.60
C THR A 483 -8.68 -40.60 -23.91
N LYS A 484 -9.70 -41.40 -23.58
CA LYS A 484 -11.11 -41.08 -23.84
C LYS A 484 -11.49 -39.71 -23.27
N GLY A 485 -12.25 -38.93 -24.02
CA GLY A 485 -12.73 -37.61 -23.60
C GLY A 485 -11.68 -36.48 -23.58
N SER A 486 -10.41 -36.80 -23.87
CA SER A 486 -9.32 -35.83 -23.79
C SER A 486 -9.27 -34.84 -24.95
N VAL A 487 -8.78 -33.64 -24.62
CA VAL A 487 -8.40 -32.58 -25.54
C VAL A 487 -7.03 -32.08 -25.10
N LEU A 488 -6.03 -32.16 -25.99
CA LEU A 488 -4.63 -31.81 -25.68
C LEU A 488 -4.30 -30.38 -26.06
N GLY A 489 -3.62 -29.66 -25.17
CA GLY A 489 -3.04 -28.34 -25.39
C GLY A 489 -1.51 -28.37 -25.44
N ALA A 490 -0.91 -27.24 -25.08
CA ALA A 490 0.54 -27.09 -25.00
C ALA A 490 1.12 -27.82 -23.78
N SER A 491 1.84 -28.92 -23.97
CA SER A 491 2.45 -29.70 -22.87
C SER A 491 3.48 -28.90 -22.07
N SER A 492 3.63 -29.18 -20.76
CA SER A 492 4.72 -28.73 -19.87
C SER A 492 4.71 -29.55 -18.57
N GLU A 493 5.82 -29.61 -17.83
CA GLU A 493 5.83 -30.22 -16.49
C GLU A 493 5.09 -29.37 -15.44
N LEU A 494 5.15 -28.04 -15.55
CA LEU A 494 4.50 -27.10 -14.61
C LEU A 494 3.00 -26.89 -14.87
N LYS A 495 2.32 -27.85 -15.51
CA LYS A 495 0.94 -27.70 -15.97
C LYS A 495 0.02 -28.77 -15.42
N ASN A 496 -1.21 -28.37 -15.09
CA ASN A 496 -2.23 -29.27 -14.57
C ASN A 496 -3.01 -30.00 -15.67
N ILE A 497 -3.77 -30.99 -15.22
CA ILE A 497 -4.73 -31.77 -16.00
C ILE A 497 -6.12 -31.49 -15.41
N LEU A 498 -7.06 -31.03 -16.25
CA LEU A 498 -8.44 -30.80 -15.81
C LEU A 498 -9.31 -32.01 -16.16
N TRP A 499 -10.05 -32.52 -15.18
CA TRP A 499 -11.01 -33.60 -15.36
C TRP A 499 -12.42 -33.08 -15.07
N PHE A 500 -13.33 -33.16 -16.03
CA PHE A 500 -14.74 -32.79 -15.88
C PHE A 500 -15.61 -34.04 -15.91
N LEU A 501 -15.90 -34.60 -14.74
CA LEU A 501 -16.59 -35.87 -14.53
C LEU A 501 -18.08 -35.66 -14.22
N GLY A 502 -18.94 -36.46 -14.86
CA GLY A 502 -20.39 -36.30 -14.80
C GLY A 502 -21.05 -36.94 -13.58
N GLY A 503 -22.33 -37.27 -13.69
CA GLY A 503 -23.15 -37.98 -12.70
C GLY A 503 -22.93 -39.50 -12.59
N GLY A 504 -21.96 -40.08 -13.31
CA GLY A 504 -21.75 -41.53 -13.43
C GLY A 504 -21.04 -42.19 -12.24
N PHE A 505 -20.81 -43.51 -12.35
CA PHE A 505 -19.80 -44.22 -11.55
C PHE A 505 -18.44 -44.08 -12.23
N ASP A 506 -17.51 -43.33 -11.64
CA ASP A 506 -16.25 -42.99 -12.30
C ASP A 506 -15.04 -43.55 -11.54
N THR A 507 -14.05 -44.06 -12.29
CA THR A 507 -12.77 -44.52 -11.74
C THR A 507 -11.63 -43.93 -12.58
N VAL A 508 -10.80 -43.08 -11.97
CA VAL A 508 -9.72 -42.36 -12.66
C VAL A 508 -8.44 -42.44 -11.84
N GLN A 509 -7.35 -42.89 -12.48
CA GLN A 509 -6.00 -42.72 -11.95
C GLN A 509 -5.31 -41.58 -12.71
N GLY A 510 -4.97 -40.52 -11.98
CA GLY A 510 -4.44 -39.26 -12.47
C GLY A 510 -3.02 -39.35 -13.02
N VAL A 511 -2.49 -38.23 -13.50
CA VAL A 511 -1.13 -38.17 -14.04
C VAL A 511 -0.15 -38.06 -12.88
N THR A 512 0.51 -39.17 -12.53
CA THR A 512 1.27 -39.36 -11.28
C THR A 512 2.33 -38.31 -10.93
N ASN A 513 2.82 -37.52 -11.90
CA ASN A 513 3.82 -36.48 -11.66
C ASN A 513 3.34 -35.07 -12.12
N LYS A 514 2.03 -34.81 -12.15
CA LYS A 514 1.43 -33.49 -12.48
C LYS A 514 0.22 -33.21 -11.58
N PRO A 515 -0.16 -31.94 -11.35
CA PRO A 515 -1.42 -31.60 -10.69
C PRO A 515 -2.64 -32.02 -11.52
N ASN A 516 -3.68 -32.48 -10.84
CA ASN A 516 -4.95 -32.95 -11.37
C ASN A 516 -6.08 -32.20 -10.65
N ASN A 517 -6.91 -31.47 -11.41
CA ASN A 517 -8.08 -30.80 -10.86
C ASN A 517 -9.33 -31.54 -11.33
N PHE A 518 -9.93 -32.33 -10.44
CA PHE A 518 -11.13 -33.13 -10.68
C PHE A 518 -12.39 -32.35 -10.34
N TYR A 519 -13.06 -31.80 -11.34
CA TYR A 519 -14.41 -31.27 -11.24
C TYR A 519 -15.40 -32.42 -11.42
N TYR A 520 -16.13 -32.80 -10.38
CA TYR A 520 -17.01 -33.97 -10.42
C TYR A 520 -18.42 -33.68 -9.87
N ARG A 521 -19.42 -34.40 -10.40
CA ARG A 521 -20.82 -34.31 -9.98
C ARG A 521 -21.22 -35.51 -9.13
N LEU A 522 -22.51 -35.76 -8.98
CA LEU A 522 -23.09 -36.85 -8.20
C LEU A 522 -22.63 -38.24 -8.72
N GLY A 523 -22.97 -39.29 -7.98
CA GLY A 523 -22.56 -40.67 -8.29
C GLY A 523 -21.19 -41.04 -7.71
N PRO A 524 -20.90 -42.34 -7.47
CA PRO A 524 -19.65 -42.76 -6.86
C PRO A 524 -18.43 -42.42 -7.71
N LYS A 525 -17.40 -41.83 -7.09
CA LYS A 525 -16.11 -41.53 -7.72
C LYS A 525 -15.00 -42.29 -7.02
N PHE A 526 -14.05 -42.82 -7.78
CA PHE A 526 -12.84 -43.48 -7.30
C PHE A 526 -11.65 -42.78 -7.98
N LEU A 527 -11.12 -41.74 -7.34
CA LEU A 527 -10.17 -40.79 -7.94
C LEU A 527 -8.83 -40.84 -7.21
N ASP A 528 -7.77 -41.10 -7.97
CA ASP A 528 -6.36 -41.17 -7.55
C ASP A 528 -5.65 -39.98 -8.23
N GLY A 529 -5.03 -39.11 -7.42
CA GLY A 529 -4.34 -37.90 -7.87
C GLY A 529 -2.94 -38.19 -8.39
N GLY A 530 -1.96 -38.26 -7.48
CA GLY A 530 -0.62 -38.72 -7.81
C GLY A 530 0.46 -38.38 -6.78
N LYS A 531 1.20 -37.31 -7.07
CA LYS A 531 2.40 -36.87 -6.31
C LYS A 531 2.64 -35.35 -6.38
N GLN A 532 1.63 -34.58 -6.73
CA GLN A 532 1.67 -33.12 -6.84
C GLN A 532 0.37 -32.59 -6.25
N ASP A 533 0.30 -31.30 -5.90
CA ASP A 533 -0.88 -30.71 -5.25
C ASP A 533 -2.15 -30.85 -6.12
N ASP A 534 -3.04 -31.77 -5.76
CA ASP A 534 -4.24 -32.13 -6.50
C ASP A 534 -5.53 -31.48 -5.92
N GLU A 535 -6.53 -31.18 -6.75
CA GLU A 535 -7.79 -30.50 -6.34
C GLU A 535 -9.04 -31.31 -6.71
N PHE A 536 -9.82 -31.74 -5.71
CA PHE A 536 -11.10 -32.43 -5.86
C PHE A 536 -12.25 -31.42 -5.66
N VAL A 537 -12.91 -31.03 -6.75
CA VAL A 537 -13.97 -30.01 -6.79
C VAL A 537 -15.34 -30.66 -6.99
N PHE A 538 -16.13 -30.76 -5.92
CA PHE A 538 -17.50 -31.29 -5.98
C PHE A 538 -18.46 -30.21 -6.49
N GLU A 539 -18.88 -30.33 -7.75
CA GLU A 539 -19.92 -29.49 -8.37
C GLU A 539 -21.32 -29.78 -7.80
N GLY A 540 -21.58 -31.04 -7.43
CA GLY A 540 -22.90 -31.48 -6.94
C GLY A 540 -23.22 -31.13 -5.49
N ALA A 541 -22.33 -30.44 -4.76
CA ALA A 541 -22.41 -30.32 -3.31
C ALA A 541 -23.66 -29.58 -2.80
N ALA A 542 -24.09 -28.51 -3.49
CA ALA A 542 -25.32 -27.78 -3.15
C ALA A 542 -26.60 -28.51 -3.58
N ASP A 543 -26.53 -29.30 -4.67
CA ASP A 543 -27.69 -30.02 -5.22
C ASP A 543 -28.01 -31.28 -4.41
N LEU A 544 -26.99 -31.99 -3.92
CA LEU A 544 -27.17 -33.18 -3.08
C LEU A 544 -27.99 -32.88 -1.82
N LEU A 545 -27.77 -31.73 -1.18
CA LEU A 545 -28.53 -31.27 0.00
C LEU A 545 -30.01 -30.94 -0.29
N GLN A 546 -30.43 -30.91 -1.56
CA GLN A 546 -31.82 -30.69 -1.98
C GLN A 546 -32.52 -32.00 -2.40
N THR A 547 -31.77 -33.11 -2.50
CA THR A 547 -32.33 -34.43 -2.83
C THR A 547 -32.99 -35.11 -1.63
N LYS A 548 -33.85 -36.11 -1.88
CA LYS A 548 -34.48 -36.96 -0.84
C LYS A 548 -33.96 -38.39 -0.79
N ASP A 549 -32.99 -38.71 -1.65
CA ASP A 549 -32.33 -40.00 -1.74
C ASP A 549 -30.82 -39.76 -1.79
N HIS A 550 -30.11 -40.36 -0.85
CA HIS A 550 -28.66 -40.28 -0.69
C HIS A 550 -28.02 -41.68 -0.73
N SER A 551 -28.79 -42.69 -1.16
CA SER A 551 -28.35 -44.08 -1.14
C SER A 551 -27.40 -44.41 -2.30
N GLY A 552 -26.38 -45.24 -2.03
CA GLY A 552 -25.49 -45.78 -3.06
C GLY A 552 -24.42 -44.82 -3.62
N LEU A 553 -24.16 -43.68 -2.98
CA LEU A 553 -23.22 -42.65 -3.47
C LEU A 553 -21.75 -42.84 -3.04
N ILE A 554 -21.42 -43.86 -2.26
CA ILE A 554 -20.11 -43.99 -1.59
C ILE A 554 -18.96 -44.13 -2.60
N GLY A 555 -18.08 -43.12 -2.64
CA GLY A 555 -16.83 -43.11 -3.39
C GLY A 555 -15.56 -43.12 -2.52
N GLU A 556 -14.40 -42.98 -3.16
CA GLU A 556 -13.07 -42.88 -2.56
C GLU A 556 -12.25 -41.80 -3.32
N LEU A 557 -11.66 -40.86 -2.58
CA LEU A 557 -10.77 -39.83 -3.10
C LEU A 557 -9.40 -39.99 -2.44
N ASP A 558 -8.33 -40.11 -3.24
CA ASP A 558 -6.96 -40.29 -2.78
C ASP A 558 -6.04 -39.28 -3.49
N GLY A 559 -5.51 -38.27 -2.80
CA GLY A 559 -4.54 -37.32 -3.38
C GLY A 559 -3.18 -37.97 -3.66
N GLY A 560 -2.85 -39.04 -2.95
CA GLY A 560 -1.56 -39.72 -3.03
C GLY A 560 -0.46 -39.01 -2.23
N ALA A 561 0.10 -37.93 -2.77
CA ALA A 561 1.15 -37.16 -2.09
C ALA A 561 1.34 -35.74 -2.66
N GLY A 562 0.76 -34.73 -2.01
CA GLY A 562 1.00 -33.33 -2.31
C GLY A 562 0.68 -32.45 -1.10
N SER A 563 -0.07 -31.39 -1.34
CA SER A 563 -0.92 -30.76 -0.33
C SER A 563 -2.33 -30.66 -0.90
N ASP A 564 -3.13 -31.69 -0.66
CA ASP A 564 -4.23 -32.04 -1.55
C ASP A 564 -5.56 -31.48 -1.03
N SER A 565 -6.44 -31.06 -1.95
CA SER A 565 -7.53 -30.13 -1.65
C SER A 565 -8.91 -30.62 -2.06
N LEU A 566 -9.82 -30.78 -1.10
CA LEU A 566 -11.26 -30.99 -1.36
C LEU A 566 -12.02 -29.65 -1.35
N LYS A 567 -13.05 -29.51 -2.19
CA LYS A 567 -13.79 -28.26 -2.36
C LYS A 567 -15.25 -28.49 -2.71
N LEU A 568 -16.14 -27.97 -1.89
CA LEU A 568 -17.58 -28.14 -1.99
C LEU A 568 -18.21 -26.87 -2.59
N THR A 569 -18.77 -26.96 -3.80
CA THR A 569 -19.17 -25.77 -4.57
C THR A 569 -20.69 -25.57 -4.69
N GLY A 570 -21.07 -24.36 -5.11
CA GLY A 570 -22.44 -23.85 -5.03
C GLY A 570 -22.70 -23.05 -3.75
N THR A 571 -23.97 -22.75 -3.49
CA THR A 571 -24.41 -21.99 -2.30
C THR A 571 -25.77 -22.53 -1.85
N PHE A 572 -25.89 -22.93 -0.58
CA PHE A 572 -27.16 -23.36 -0.01
C PHE A 572 -28.03 -22.13 0.36
N PRO A 573 -29.30 -22.02 -0.11
CA PRO A 573 -30.08 -20.78 0.07
C PRO A 573 -30.38 -20.41 1.53
N ALA A 574 -30.17 -19.14 1.86
CA ALA A 574 -30.55 -18.57 3.15
C ALA A 574 -32.07 -18.42 3.26
N GLY A 575 -32.74 -19.42 3.84
CA GLY A 575 -34.20 -19.41 4.05
C GLY A 575 -34.77 -20.73 4.57
N HIS A 576 -34.08 -21.86 4.39
CA HIS A 576 -34.44 -23.12 5.03
C HIS A 576 -34.20 -23.02 6.55
N GLU A 577 -35.21 -23.41 7.34
CA GLU A 577 -35.15 -23.39 8.82
C GLU A 577 -34.13 -24.41 9.33
N GLU A 578 -34.09 -25.59 8.69
CA GLU A 578 -33.07 -26.62 8.92
C GLU A 578 -31.92 -26.44 7.91
N ARG A 579 -30.79 -25.95 8.40
CA ARG A 579 -29.56 -25.84 7.61
C ARG A 579 -28.75 -27.12 7.70
N PHE A 580 -28.93 -27.97 6.68
CA PHE A 580 -28.07 -29.12 6.43
C PHE A 580 -26.67 -28.69 5.95
N GLY A 581 -25.79 -29.67 5.74
CA GLY A 581 -24.39 -29.44 5.39
C GLY A 581 -23.61 -30.77 5.38
N TYR A 582 -22.30 -30.68 5.50
CA TYR A 582 -21.41 -31.84 5.49
C TYR A 582 -20.70 -32.01 6.84
N LYS A 583 -20.32 -33.25 7.18
CA LYS A 583 -19.22 -33.52 8.12
C LYS A 583 -18.05 -34.04 7.29
N ILE A 584 -16.90 -33.38 7.40
CA ILE A 584 -15.65 -33.75 6.74
C ILE A 584 -14.66 -34.09 7.87
N ASP A 585 -14.22 -35.33 7.94
CA ASP A 585 -13.26 -35.82 8.91
C ASP A 585 -12.00 -36.28 8.18
N LEU A 586 -11.04 -35.36 8.04
CA LEU A 586 -9.78 -35.62 7.34
C LEU A 586 -8.88 -36.57 8.14
N LYS A 587 -9.07 -36.66 9.46
CA LYS A 587 -8.31 -37.54 10.36
C LYS A 587 -8.73 -39.00 10.27
N GLN A 588 -10.02 -39.26 10.15
CA GLN A 588 -10.57 -40.60 9.95
C GLN A 588 -10.65 -40.97 8.46
N GLY A 589 -10.62 -39.98 7.57
CA GLY A 589 -10.69 -40.17 6.12
C GLY A 589 -12.12 -40.37 5.62
N GLU A 590 -13.09 -39.61 6.14
CA GLU A 590 -14.51 -39.80 5.86
C GLU A 590 -15.26 -38.47 5.61
N MET A 591 -16.12 -38.43 4.60
CA MET A 591 -17.08 -37.33 4.38
C MET A 591 -18.53 -37.84 4.42
N PHE A 592 -19.35 -37.19 5.24
CA PHE A 592 -20.77 -37.48 5.42
C PHE A 592 -21.65 -36.29 5.01
N VAL A 593 -22.84 -36.58 4.49
CA VAL A 593 -23.96 -35.65 4.37
C VAL A 593 -24.73 -35.61 5.70
N LYS A 594 -25.07 -34.42 6.19
CA LYS A 594 -25.96 -34.22 7.34
C LYS A 594 -27.42 -34.16 6.89
N VAL A 595 -28.29 -34.96 7.51
CA VAL A 595 -29.71 -35.12 7.16
C VAL A 595 -30.64 -35.04 8.39
N GLU A 596 -31.95 -34.98 8.15
CA GLU A 596 -32.98 -34.91 9.21
C GLU A 596 -32.85 -36.08 10.23
N PRO A 597 -32.97 -35.82 11.55
CA PRO A 597 -32.60 -36.76 12.62
C PRO A 597 -33.57 -37.94 12.83
N ASP A 598 -34.67 -38.03 12.07
CA ASP A 598 -35.63 -39.15 12.11
C ASP A 598 -35.05 -40.48 11.57
N LYS A 599 -33.76 -40.50 11.16
CA LYS A 599 -32.99 -41.69 10.78
C LYS A 599 -31.59 -41.62 11.40
N ALA A 600 -31.22 -42.69 12.11
CA ALA A 600 -29.90 -43.02 12.68
C ALA A 600 -28.80 -41.94 12.57
N ASP A 601 -28.54 -41.26 13.70
CA ASP A 601 -27.47 -40.28 13.93
C ASP A 601 -27.39 -39.06 12.98
N GLY A 602 -28.30 -38.94 11.99
CA GLY A 602 -28.37 -37.80 11.07
C GLY A 602 -27.21 -37.69 10.09
N LEU A 603 -26.43 -38.76 9.87
CA LEU A 603 -25.23 -38.78 9.02
C LEU A 603 -25.30 -39.91 7.98
N ILE A 604 -24.96 -39.60 6.73
CA ILE A 604 -24.86 -40.59 5.64
C ILE A 604 -23.49 -40.45 4.96
N LEU A 605 -22.69 -41.52 4.96
CA LEU A 605 -21.37 -41.53 4.33
C LEU A 605 -21.48 -41.32 2.81
N HIS A 606 -20.64 -40.44 2.27
CA HIS A 606 -20.58 -40.08 0.86
C HIS A 606 -19.23 -40.42 0.22
N SER A 607 -18.12 -40.21 0.92
CA SER A 607 -16.79 -40.50 0.39
C SER A 607 -15.83 -40.94 1.49
N MET A 608 -15.00 -41.93 1.19
CA MET A 608 -13.70 -42.10 1.85
C MET A 608 -12.73 -41.05 1.28
N LEU A 609 -11.88 -40.51 2.14
CA LEU A 609 -10.83 -39.54 1.83
C LEU A 609 -9.48 -40.11 2.29
N ARG A 610 -8.44 -39.98 1.46
CA ARG A 610 -7.05 -40.29 1.83
C ARG A 610 -6.13 -39.23 1.26
N ASN A 611 -5.11 -38.83 2.02
CA ASN A 611 -4.11 -37.85 1.59
C ASN A 611 -4.83 -36.59 1.02
N ILE A 612 -5.63 -35.96 1.88
CA ILE A 612 -6.36 -34.71 1.62
C ILE A 612 -6.30 -33.89 2.91
N GLU A 613 -5.51 -32.83 2.89
CA GLU A 613 -5.23 -31.99 4.06
C GLU A 613 -5.98 -30.64 4.01
N ASN A 614 -6.54 -30.28 2.86
CA ASN A 614 -7.12 -28.96 2.64
C ASN A 614 -8.61 -29.06 2.26
N ILE A 615 -9.42 -28.12 2.75
CA ILE A 615 -10.87 -28.11 2.55
C ILE A 615 -11.41 -26.69 2.29
N ASP A 616 -12.25 -26.55 1.27
CA ASP A 616 -13.04 -25.36 0.99
C ASP A 616 -14.54 -25.70 1.11
N THR A 617 -15.20 -25.20 2.17
CA THR A 617 -16.53 -25.67 2.58
C THR A 617 -17.66 -25.05 1.76
N LEU A 618 -18.82 -25.70 1.77
CA LEU A 618 -19.98 -25.24 1.03
C LEU A 618 -20.54 -23.93 1.63
N ALA A 619 -20.79 -22.94 0.78
CA ALA A 619 -21.30 -21.64 1.21
C ALA A 619 -22.75 -21.71 1.71
N GLY A 620 -23.01 -21.11 2.87
CA GLY A 620 -24.37 -20.93 3.43
C GLY A 620 -24.94 -22.11 4.23
N SER A 621 -24.40 -23.33 4.06
CA SER A 621 -24.75 -24.54 4.82
C SER A 621 -24.17 -24.53 6.25
N ASN A 622 -24.35 -25.63 6.99
CA ASN A 622 -23.85 -25.81 8.36
C ASN A 622 -22.87 -27.00 8.39
N ASN A 623 -21.60 -26.74 8.06
CA ASN A 623 -20.60 -27.80 7.91
C ASN A 623 -19.83 -28.06 9.22
N GLU A 624 -19.25 -29.24 9.34
CA GLU A 624 -18.35 -29.64 10.43
C GLU A 624 -17.07 -30.18 9.80
N VAL A 625 -15.92 -29.63 10.20
CA VAL A 625 -14.60 -30.02 9.72
C VAL A 625 -13.78 -30.51 10.90
N ILE A 626 -13.21 -31.70 10.79
CA ILE A 626 -12.14 -32.21 11.64
C ILE A 626 -10.91 -32.35 10.73
N GLY A 627 -9.88 -31.55 10.99
CA GLY A 627 -8.61 -31.59 10.25
C GLY A 627 -7.67 -32.69 10.78
N THR A 628 -6.37 -32.51 10.64
CA THR A 628 -5.35 -33.55 10.83
C THR A 628 -4.33 -33.16 11.92
N ASP A 629 -3.45 -34.07 12.31
CA ASP A 629 -2.33 -33.77 13.23
C ASP A 629 -1.13 -33.10 12.51
N GLY A 630 -1.39 -32.38 11.41
CA GLY A 630 -0.42 -31.66 10.58
C GLY A 630 -1.10 -30.51 9.83
N PRO A 631 -0.34 -29.59 9.20
CA PRO A 631 -0.86 -28.31 8.73
C PRO A 631 -1.98 -28.41 7.68
N ASN A 632 -3.13 -27.80 7.96
CA ASN A 632 -4.32 -27.80 7.11
C ASN A 632 -4.70 -26.39 6.62
N ILE A 633 -5.17 -26.27 5.37
CA ILE A 633 -5.79 -25.04 4.84
C ILE A 633 -7.31 -25.22 4.80
N ILE A 634 -8.02 -24.51 5.68
CA ILE A 634 -9.47 -24.65 5.90
C ILE A 634 -10.16 -23.33 5.50
N LYS A 635 -11.05 -23.34 4.51
CA LYS A 635 -11.84 -22.17 4.09
C LYS A 635 -13.31 -22.37 4.49
N ALA A 636 -13.70 -21.76 5.61
CA ALA A 636 -15.05 -21.81 6.16
C ALA A 636 -15.97 -20.76 5.48
N ARG A 637 -16.92 -21.23 4.66
CA ARG A 637 -17.93 -20.41 3.96
C ARG A 637 -19.36 -20.59 4.49
N GLY A 638 -19.61 -21.62 5.28
CA GLY A 638 -20.91 -21.87 5.91
C GLY A 638 -21.00 -21.27 7.31
N LYS A 639 -22.00 -21.73 8.08
CA LYS A 639 -22.09 -21.55 9.54
C LYS A 639 -21.28 -22.64 10.23
N ASP A 640 -19.97 -22.66 9.97
CA ASP A 640 -19.18 -23.88 10.13
C ASP A 640 -18.65 -24.09 11.56
N HIS A 641 -18.58 -25.36 11.96
CA HIS A 641 -17.77 -25.80 13.08
C HIS A 641 -16.46 -26.40 12.54
N VAL A 642 -15.32 -25.96 13.08
CA VAL A 642 -13.99 -26.46 12.71
C VAL A 642 -13.26 -26.91 13.97
N ASP A 643 -12.56 -28.03 13.88
CA ASP A 643 -11.59 -28.55 14.84
C ASP A 643 -10.35 -28.92 14.00
N ALA A 644 -9.36 -28.03 13.92
CA ALA A 644 -8.32 -28.12 12.89
C ALA A 644 -7.29 -29.21 13.20
N GLY A 645 -6.77 -29.26 14.43
CA GLY A 645 -6.04 -30.42 14.92
C GLY A 645 -4.83 -30.07 15.78
N ALA A 646 -3.63 -30.32 15.26
CA ALA A 646 -2.35 -30.02 15.92
C ALA A 646 -1.27 -29.57 14.91
N GLY A 647 -1.71 -28.97 13.80
CA GLY A 647 -0.85 -28.41 12.76
C GLY A 647 -0.51 -26.93 13.00
N ASP A 648 0.23 -26.33 12.08
CA ASP A 648 0.33 -24.86 11.97
C ASP A 648 -0.75 -24.39 10.98
N ASP A 649 -2.01 -24.29 11.43
CA ASP A 649 -3.17 -24.32 10.52
C ASP A 649 -3.56 -22.94 9.94
N GLN A 650 -4.13 -22.93 8.72
CA GLN A 650 -4.54 -21.71 8.02
C GLN A 650 -6.05 -21.68 7.78
N ILE A 651 -6.77 -20.94 8.62
CA ILE A 651 -8.23 -21.01 8.71
C ILE A 651 -8.86 -19.70 8.24
N TYR A 652 -9.40 -19.72 7.02
CA TYR A 652 -10.04 -18.58 6.37
C TYR A 652 -11.54 -18.56 6.68
N VAL A 653 -12.01 -17.53 7.38
CA VAL A 653 -13.39 -17.39 7.86
C VAL A 653 -14.13 -16.38 7.01
N LEU A 654 -14.71 -16.89 5.93
CA LEU A 654 -15.29 -16.13 4.83
C LEU A 654 -16.82 -15.93 5.00
N SER A 655 -17.33 -16.11 6.22
CA SER A 655 -18.76 -16.14 6.54
C SER A 655 -19.16 -15.20 7.70
N PRO A 656 -20.47 -14.91 7.86
CA PRO A 656 -21.02 -14.21 9.03
C PRO A 656 -20.84 -14.94 10.38
N PHE A 657 -20.70 -16.27 10.39
CA PHE A 657 -20.72 -17.08 11.61
C PHE A 657 -19.85 -18.33 11.49
N ALA A 658 -18.99 -18.59 12.47
CA ALA A 658 -18.22 -19.83 12.59
C ALA A 658 -17.84 -20.11 14.06
N SER A 659 -17.58 -21.38 14.40
CA SER A 659 -17.02 -21.80 15.69
C SER A 659 -15.83 -22.72 15.46
N ILE A 660 -14.63 -22.19 15.67
CA ILE A 660 -13.37 -22.80 15.23
C ILE A 660 -12.53 -23.13 16.45
N ARG A 661 -11.98 -24.34 16.51
CA ARG A 661 -10.75 -24.64 17.26
C ARG A 661 -9.65 -24.80 16.21
N GLY A 662 -8.52 -24.13 16.40
CA GLY A 662 -7.28 -24.48 15.72
C GLY A 662 -6.74 -25.73 16.41
N GLY A 663 -5.80 -25.54 17.32
CA GLY A 663 -5.45 -26.52 18.35
C GLY A 663 -4.15 -26.16 19.06
N PRO A 664 -3.31 -27.16 19.39
CA PRO A 664 -1.90 -26.93 19.70
C PRO A 664 -1.12 -26.67 18.40
N GLY A 665 -0.82 -25.41 18.10
CA GLY A 665 -0.20 -25.02 16.82
C GLY A 665 0.07 -23.51 16.70
N LYS A 666 0.68 -23.08 15.59
CA LYS A 666 0.81 -21.65 15.23
C LYS A 666 -0.28 -21.19 14.26
N ASP A 667 -1.51 -21.31 14.72
CA ASP A 667 -2.69 -21.13 13.89
C ASP A 667 -2.86 -19.70 13.37
N THR A 668 -3.30 -19.58 12.12
CA THR A 668 -3.55 -18.31 11.42
C THR A 668 -5.01 -18.22 11.00
N TYR A 669 -5.77 -17.40 11.70
CA TYR A 669 -7.20 -17.17 11.48
C TYR A 669 -7.42 -15.92 10.62
N ALA A 670 -7.84 -16.07 9.36
CA ALA A 670 -8.07 -14.96 8.43
C ALA A 670 -9.57 -14.61 8.33
N LEU A 671 -9.98 -13.49 8.92
CA LEU A 671 -11.38 -13.14 9.17
C LEU A 671 -11.88 -12.02 8.23
N SER A 672 -12.79 -12.35 7.31
CA SER A 672 -13.47 -11.34 6.46
C SER A 672 -14.29 -10.36 7.29
N HIS A 673 -14.42 -9.12 6.82
CA HIS A 673 -15.26 -8.10 7.46
C HIS A 673 -16.75 -8.28 7.10
N LEU A 674 -17.41 -9.23 7.75
CA LEU A 674 -18.83 -9.54 7.58
C LEU A 674 -19.58 -9.41 8.91
N PRO A 675 -20.78 -8.80 8.95
CA PRO A 675 -21.55 -8.66 10.18
C PRO A 675 -21.94 -10.03 10.74
N GLY A 676 -21.88 -10.20 12.06
CA GLY A 676 -22.15 -11.47 12.73
C GLY A 676 -21.18 -11.79 13.86
N ASN A 677 -21.03 -13.08 14.20
CA ASN A 677 -20.28 -13.55 15.36
C ASN A 677 -19.43 -14.78 15.02
N VAL A 678 -18.12 -14.70 15.26
CA VAL A 678 -17.18 -15.82 15.15
C VAL A 678 -16.63 -16.15 16.53
N VAL A 679 -16.55 -17.43 16.86
CA VAL A 679 -15.91 -17.95 18.07
C VAL A 679 -14.64 -18.70 17.68
N ILE A 680 -13.54 -18.41 18.36
CA ILE A 680 -12.26 -19.11 18.22
C ILE A 680 -11.93 -19.70 19.60
N HIS A 681 -11.76 -21.01 19.65
CA HIS A 681 -11.33 -21.76 20.84
C HIS A 681 -9.83 -21.97 20.73
N GLU A 682 -9.08 -21.12 21.43
CA GLU A 682 -7.62 -21.03 21.28
C GLU A 682 -6.95 -21.69 22.48
N GLU A 683 -5.99 -22.60 22.24
CA GLU A 683 -5.27 -23.27 23.32
C GLU A 683 -4.17 -22.37 23.92
N GLY A 684 -3.67 -21.40 23.15
CA GLY A 684 -2.82 -20.31 23.63
C GLY A 684 -1.45 -20.74 24.15
N THR A 685 -1.01 -21.95 23.80
CA THR A 685 0.31 -22.50 24.19
C THR A 685 1.42 -21.98 23.29
N ASP A 686 1.16 -21.87 21.98
CA ASP A 686 2.02 -21.27 20.97
C ASP A 686 1.52 -19.89 20.52
N GLU A 687 2.07 -19.31 19.44
CA GLU A 687 1.68 -17.98 18.95
C GLU A 687 0.69 -18.09 17.80
N SER A 688 -0.51 -17.57 18.00
CA SER A 688 -1.62 -17.59 17.03
C SER A 688 -1.84 -16.21 16.42
N PHE A 689 -2.07 -16.17 15.10
CA PHE A 689 -2.25 -14.95 14.32
C PHE A 689 -3.70 -14.73 13.93
N ILE A 690 -4.28 -13.59 14.30
CA ILE A 690 -5.66 -13.23 13.95
C ILE A 690 -5.62 -12.11 12.90
N VAL A 691 -5.73 -12.47 11.63
CA VAL A 691 -5.69 -11.55 10.49
C VAL A 691 -7.10 -11.03 10.22
N LEU A 692 -7.31 -9.75 10.49
CA LEU A 692 -8.57 -9.03 10.29
C LEU A 692 -8.54 -8.30 8.94
N ASP A 693 -9.49 -8.59 8.05
CA ASP A 693 -9.75 -7.82 6.81
C ASP A 693 -10.39 -6.43 7.09
N TRP A 694 -10.12 -5.89 8.27
CA TRP A 694 -10.73 -4.71 8.86
C TRP A 694 -9.63 -3.64 9.00
N ARG A 695 -9.98 -2.36 8.85
CA ARG A 695 -9.06 -1.27 9.22
C ARG A 695 -8.94 -1.16 10.74
N SER A 696 -7.79 -0.75 11.25
CA SER A 696 -7.56 -0.52 12.68
C SER A 696 -8.52 0.51 13.30
N ASP A 697 -9.05 1.46 12.53
CA ASP A 697 -9.97 2.49 13.02
C ASP A 697 -11.45 2.07 12.99
N LEU A 698 -11.77 0.87 12.48
CA LEU A 698 -13.12 0.27 12.56
C LEU A 698 -13.30 -0.65 13.78
N ILE A 699 -12.24 -0.86 14.58
CA ILE A 699 -12.29 -1.65 15.82
C ILE A 699 -12.76 -0.76 16.97
N GLU A 700 -13.93 -1.09 17.53
CA GLU A 700 -14.64 -0.28 18.52
C GLU A 700 -14.19 -0.60 19.95
N SER A 701 -14.09 -1.89 20.31
CA SER A 701 -13.70 -2.31 21.66
C SER A 701 -12.92 -3.64 21.69
N TRP A 702 -12.14 -3.77 22.78
CA TRP A 702 -11.46 -4.99 23.22
C TRP A 702 -11.85 -5.22 24.67
N GLU A 703 -12.59 -6.29 24.93
CA GLU A 703 -13.23 -6.54 26.23
C GLU A 703 -12.99 -7.97 26.70
N ILE A 704 -12.66 -8.13 27.98
CA ILE A 704 -12.67 -9.43 28.66
C ILE A 704 -14.04 -9.59 29.34
N LYS A 705 -14.74 -10.68 29.02
CA LYS A 705 -16.07 -10.99 29.55
C LYS A 705 -16.23 -12.49 29.72
N ASN A 706 -16.56 -12.94 30.92
CA ASN A 706 -16.64 -14.36 31.28
C ASN A 706 -15.34 -15.12 30.95
N ALA A 707 -14.19 -14.46 31.13
CA ALA A 707 -12.84 -14.91 30.74
C ALA A 707 -12.56 -15.07 29.22
N ASP A 708 -13.51 -14.75 28.35
CA ASP A 708 -13.27 -14.69 26.90
C ASP A 708 -12.86 -13.28 26.47
N LEU A 709 -11.96 -13.19 25.49
CA LEU A 709 -11.62 -11.93 24.81
C LEU A 709 -12.62 -11.69 23.68
N ILE A 710 -13.34 -10.56 23.72
CA ILE A 710 -14.27 -10.11 22.69
C ILE A 710 -13.68 -8.89 21.99
N VAL A 711 -13.51 -9.00 20.68
CA VAL A 711 -13.11 -7.89 19.78
C VAL A 711 -14.32 -7.51 18.93
N THR A 712 -14.68 -6.23 18.93
CA THR A 712 -15.87 -5.71 18.23
C THR A 712 -15.46 -4.72 17.14
N SER A 713 -16.02 -4.83 15.94
CA SER A 713 -15.92 -3.81 14.89
C SER A 713 -17.28 -3.41 14.31
N GLY A 714 -17.37 -2.13 13.90
CA GLY A 714 -18.48 -1.58 13.13
C GLY A 714 -18.15 -1.44 11.64
N PHE A 715 -19.01 -0.75 10.89
CA PHE A 715 -18.86 -0.57 9.44
C PHE A 715 -18.93 0.92 9.04
N ASP A 716 -18.24 1.29 7.95
CA ASP A 716 -18.20 2.66 7.43
C ASP A 716 -19.59 3.24 7.08
N LEU A 717 -20.51 2.40 6.63
CA LEU A 717 -21.83 2.79 6.12
C LEU A 717 -22.97 1.97 6.74
N ASP A 718 -22.78 1.40 7.93
CA ASP A 718 -23.82 0.69 8.65
C ASP A 718 -23.52 0.66 10.16
N ASP A 719 -24.29 1.44 10.91
CA ASP A 719 -24.03 1.74 12.31
C ASP A 719 -24.66 0.69 13.25
N ASP A 720 -25.73 0.03 12.78
CA ASP A 720 -26.41 -1.09 13.45
C ASP A 720 -25.65 -2.42 13.29
N LYS A 721 -24.93 -2.59 12.18
CA LYS A 721 -24.11 -3.80 11.93
C LYS A 721 -22.85 -3.79 12.79
N LYS A 722 -22.57 -4.94 13.40
CA LYS A 722 -21.35 -5.23 14.15
C LYS A 722 -20.79 -6.59 13.76
N ARG A 723 -19.47 -6.76 13.85
CA ARG A 723 -18.77 -8.05 13.78
C ARG A 723 -18.08 -8.29 15.11
N TYR A 724 -18.43 -9.40 15.74
CA TYR A 724 -17.87 -9.85 17.01
C TYR A 724 -16.95 -11.05 16.76
N VAL A 725 -15.74 -11.00 17.32
CA VAL A 725 -14.80 -12.13 17.35
C VAL A 725 -14.51 -12.44 18.81
N ARG A 726 -14.86 -13.65 19.26
CA ARG A 726 -14.76 -14.10 20.64
C ARG A 726 -13.71 -15.20 20.74
N LEU A 727 -12.61 -14.94 21.43
CA LEU A 727 -11.56 -15.91 21.70
C LEU A 727 -11.77 -16.48 23.11
N THR A 728 -11.88 -17.80 23.19
CA THR A 728 -12.18 -18.58 24.40
C THR A 728 -10.98 -19.45 24.79
N ASN A 729 -11.08 -20.16 25.93
CA ASN A 729 -10.05 -21.08 26.45
C ASN A 729 -8.68 -20.44 26.81
N LEU A 730 -8.59 -19.11 26.81
CA LEU A 730 -7.39 -18.36 27.17
C LEU A 730 -7.01 -18.48 28.66
N TYR A 731 -7.90 -18.99 29.51
CA TYR A 731 -7.78 -19.02 30.97
C TYR A 731 -8.13 -20.39 31.57
N ASP A 732 -7.30 -20.86 32.50
CA ASP A 732 -7.51 -22.07 33.30
C ASP A 732 -7.98 -21.73 34.72
N TRP A 733 -8.92 -22.51 35.27
CA TRP A 733 -9.35 -22.36 36.67
C TRP A 733 -8.27 -22.82 37.65
N THR A 734 -7.85 -21.94 38.57
CA THR A 734 -6.93 -22.28 39.66
C THR A 734 -7.66 -22.64 40.96
N ASP A 735 -8.88 -22.14 41.15
CA ASP A 735 -9.82 -22.51 42.21
C ASP A 735 -11.28 -22.23 41.76
N ASN A 736 -12.28 -22.39 42.64
CA ASN A 736 -13.70 -22.21 42.30
C ASN A 736 -14.14 -20.75 42.02
N ARG A 737 -13.22 -19.78 42.03
CA ARG A 737 -13.44 -18.34 41.79
C ARG A 737 -12.31 -17.65 41.03
N THR A 738 -11.14 -18.26 40.91
CA THR A 738 -9.97 -17.63 40.28
C THR A 738 -9.56 -18.40 39.03
N GLN A 739 -9.27 -17.67 37.96
CA GLN A 739 -8.70 -18.20 36.73
C GLN A 739 -7.38 -17.51 36.41
N LYS A 740 -6.44 -18.25 35.81
CA LYS A 740 -5.12 -17.75 35.38
C LYS A 740 -4.95 -17.91 33.88
N LEU A 741 -4.31 -16.94 33.23
CA LEU A 741 -3.99 -16.96 31.80
C LEU A 741 -3.14 -18.20 31.45
N ARG A 742 -3.62 -18.99 30.49
CA ARG A 742 -3.02 -20.27 30.06
C ARG A 742 -1.74 -20.10 29.23
N GLY A 743 -1.63 -18.98 28.52
CA GLY A 743 -0.41 -18.62 27.78
C GLY A 743 -0.54 -17.56 26.68
N GLY A 744 -1.75 -17.00 26.47
CA GLY A 744 -2.19 -16.27 25.26
C GLY A 744 -1.21 -15.33 24.55
N LYS A 745 -0.38 -15.88 23.66
CA LYS A 745 0.44 -15.16 22.67
C LYS A 745 -0.40 -14.87 21.42
N LEU A 746 -1.23 -13.83 21.50
CA LEU A 746 -2.15 -13.48 20.41
C LEU A 746 -1.63 -12.27 19.62
N THR A 747 -1.33 -12.46 18.34
CA THR A 747 -0.91 -11.37 17.43
C THR A 747 -2.03 -11.08 16.43
N PHE A 748 -2.76 -9.99 16.65
CA PHE A 748 -3.79 -9.51 15.73
C PHE A 748 -3.17 -8.63 14.65
N ILE A 749 -3.60 -8.79 13.40
CA ILE A 749 -3.08 -8.04 12.24
C ILE A 749 -4.26 -7.41 11.49
N THR A 750 -4.24 -6.10 11.24
CA THR A 750 -5.32 -5.41 10.51
C THR A 750 -5.00 -5.21 9.03
N ARG A 751 -6.01 -4.91 8.20
CA ARG A 751 -5.87 -4.72 6.75
C ARG A 751 -5.00 -3.52 6.37
N ASP A 752 -4.98 -2.49 7.22
CA ASP A 752 -4.05 -1.35 7.14
C ASP A 752 -2.64 -1.68 7.69
N GLY A 753 -2.37 -2.93 8.09
CA GLY A 753 -1.03 -3.45 8.38
C GLY A 753 -0.54 -3.26 9.82
N PHE A 754 -1.39 -2.81 10.74
CA PHE A 754 -1.02 -2.72 12.15
C PHE A 754 -0.94 -4.12 12.76
N ARG A 755 0.04 -4.35 13.64
CA ARG A 755 0.09 -5.54 14.51
C ARG A 755 -0.17 -5.15 15.96
N TRP A 756 -1.07 -5.88 16.60
CA TRP A 756 -1.63 -5.58 17.91
C TRP A 756 -1.54 -6.80 18.83
N ILE A 757 -1.14 -6.58 20.08
CA ILE A 757 -1.09 -7.60 21.15
C ILE A 757 -2.01 -7.14 22.29
N PRO A 758 -3.02 -7.93 22.70
CA PRO A 758 -3.91 -7.57 23.81
C PRO A 758 -3.19 -7.67 25.16
N GLU A 759 -3.37 -6.69 26.04
CA GLU A 759 -2.82 -6.71 27.41
C GLU A 759 -3.74 -7.51 28.32
N LEU A 760 -3.75 -8.83 28.12
CA LEU A 760 -4.54 -9.80 28.87
C LEU A 760 -4.13 -9.82 30.37
N PRO A 761 -5.07 -9.67 31.32
CA PRO A 761 -4.78 -9.84 32.74
C PRO A 761 -4.22 -11.24 33.03
N GLU A 762 -3.16 -11.36 33.84
CA GLU A 762 -2.62 -12.68 34.23
C GLU A 762 -3.64 -13.50 35.03
N ILE A 763 -4.48 -12.83 35.85
CA ILE A 763 -5.46 -13.43 36.74
C ILE A 763 -6.81 -12.73 36.58
N ILE A 764 -7.89 -13.50 36.48
CA ILE A 764 -9.28 -13.05 36.53
C ILE A 764 -9.95 -13.67 37.76
N ILE A 765 -10.76 -12.87 38.47
CA ILE A 765 -11.65 -13.37 39.53
C ILE A 765 -13.06 -13.46 38.93
N ASP A 766 -13.62 -14.67 38.90
CA ASP A 766 -15.02 -14.89 38.55
C ASP A 766 -15.94 -14.21 39.57
N SER A 767 -16.78 -13.33 39.04
CA SER A 767 -18.18 -13.34 39.45
C SER A 767 -19.03 -13.42 38.19
N GLN A 768 -20.02 -14.30 38.19
CA GLN A 768 -20.91 -14.59 37.04
C GLN A 768 -21.84 -13.41 36.68
N TYR A 769 -21.60 -12.24 37.29
CA TYR A 769 -22.30 -10.98 37.13
C TYR A 769 -21.31 -9.80 36.96
N ALA A 770 -20.02 -10.07 36.72
CA ALA A 770 -19.03 -9.04 36.43
C ALA A 770 -19.41 -8.29 35.13
N PRO A 771 -19.33 -6.95 35.10
CA PRO A 771 -19.40 -6.22 33.84
C PRO A 771 -18.20 -6.60 32.95
N ALA A 772 -18.34 -6.43 31.65
CA ALA A 772 -17.22 -6.59 30.72
C ALA A 772 -16.12 -5.57 31.07
N SER A 773 -14.87 -6.01 31.13
CA SER A 773 -13.72 -5.17 31.41
C SER A 773 -12.99 -4.82 30.11
N GLN A 774 -12.91 -3.54 29.78
CA GLN A 774 -12.06 -3.08 28.68
C GLN A 774 -10.59 -3.36 29.01
N ILE A 775 -9.85 -3.92 28.05
CA ILE A 775 -8.40 -4.08 28.14
C ILE A 775 -7.70 -3.07 27.23
N GLN A 776 -6.42 -2.81 27.51
CA GLN A 776 -5.58 -2.06 26.58
C GLN A 776 -4.91 -3.02 25.59
N VAL A 777 -4.41 -2.46 24.49
CA VAL A 777 -3.77 -3.21 23.41
C VAL A 777 -2.49 -2.49 22.99
N SER A 778 -1.39 -3.23 22.90
CA SER A 778 -0.09 -2.70 22.51
C SER A 778 0.18 -2.91 21.03
N MET A 779 0.68 -1.86 20.37
CA MET A 779 1.08 -1.91 18.97
C MET A 779 2.49 -2.47 18.83
N LEU A 780 2.61 -3.66 18.24
CA LEU A 780 3.90 -4.28 17.89
C LEU A 780 4.49 -3.67 16.61
N GLN A 781 3.63 -3.30 15.65
CA GLN A 781 4.01 -2.68 14.38
C GLN A 781 2.91 -1.69 13.97
N GLN A 782 3.30 -0.46 13.60
CA GLN A 782 2.35 0.49 13.01
C GLN A 782 2.06 0.10 11.55
N GLY A 783 0.80 0.20 11.15
CA GLY A 783 0.39 0.07 9.76
C GLY A 783 0.39 1.40 9.01
N THR A 784 0.01 1.35 7.73
CA THR A 784 -0.11 2.53 6.85
C THR A 784 -1.57 2.89 6.65
N ARG A 785 -1.99 4.07 7.13
CA ARG A 785 -3.33 4.62 6.89
C ARG A 785 -3.36 5.56 5.69
N GLU A 786 -4.52 5.69 5.07
CA GLU A 786 -4.78 6.78 4.14
C GLU A 786 -4.86 8.11 4.91
N LEU A 787 -3.82 8.94 4.81
CA LEU A 787 -3.83 10.29 5.36
C LEU A 787 -4.74 11.21 4.53
N PRO A 788 -5.58 12.04 5.15
CA PRO A 788 -6.50 12.91 4.43
C PRO A 788 -5.78 14.03 3.68
N ALA A 789 -6.29 14.37 2.50
CA ALA A 789 -5.79 15.50 1.72
C ALA A 789 -6.23 16.84 2.33
N ILE A 790 -5.28 17.75 2.51
CA ILE A 790 -5.46 19.12 3.01
C ILE A 790 -6.24 19.92 1.96
N LEU A 791 -7.41 20.44 2.34
CA LEU A 791 -8.26 21.21 1.44
C LEU A 791 -7.96 22.71 1.52
N HIS A 792 -7.07 23.17 0.64
CA HIS A 792 -6.71 24.59 0.44
C HIS A 792 -7.70 25.36 -0.47
N SER A 793 -8.48 24.65 -1.28
CA SER A 793 -9.50 25.25 -2.16
C SER A 793 -10.83 25.43 -1.44
N SER A 794 -11.50 26.55 -1.67
CA SER A 794 -12.88 26.77 -1.22
C SER A 794 -13.88 25.86 -1.94
N ASP A 795 -13.59 25.41 -3.16
CA ASP A 795 -14.55 24.67 -3.98
C ASP A 795 -13.88 23.47 -4.67
N ILE A 796 -14.47 22.30 -4.51
CA ILE A 796 -13.93 20.99 -4.92
C ILE A 796 -15.06 20.13 -5.52
N THR A 797 -14.76 19.43 -6.62
CA THR A 797 -15.62 18.34 -7.13
C THR A 797 -15.18 17.03 -6.51
N VAL A 798 -16.11 16.27 -5.95
CA VAL A 798 -15.84 14.99 -5.28
C VAL A 798 -15.72 13.86 -6.32
N PRO A 799 -14.62 13.09 -6.36
CA PRO A 799 -14.51 11.88 -7.19
C PRO A 799 -15.54 10.83 -6.79
N GLN A 800 -16.15 10.18 -7.80
CA GLN A 800 -17.23 9.18 -7.61
C GLN A 800 -16.87 7.81 -8.22
N ASP A 801 -15.56 7.55 -8.32
CA ASP A 801 -14.89 6.36 -8.82
C ASP A 801 -14.00 5.69 -7.76
N LYS A 802 -13.85 6.30 -6.58
CA LYS A 802 -13.03 5.82 -5.46
C LYS A 802 -13.47 6.44 -4.13
N ASN A 803 -13.05 5.83 -3.03
CA ASN A 803 -13.14 6.46 -1.70
C ASN A 803 -12.18 7.67 -1.62
N THR A 804 -12.50 8.64 -0.76
CA THR A 804 -11.70 9.86 -0.58
C THR A 804 -11.65 10.32 0.87
N HIS A 805 -10.48 10.80 1.31
CA HIS A 805 -10.23 11.30 2.66
C HIS A 805 -9.77 12.76 2.57
N TYR A 806 -10.48 13.67 3.25
CA TYR A 806 -10.23 15.11 3.20
C TYR A 806 -10.10 15.72 4.60
N TRP A 807 -9.23 16.71 4.77
CA TRP A 807 -9.11 17.49 5.99
C TRP A 807 -9.33 18.98 5.71
N ILE A 808 -10.20 19.61 6.50
CA ILE A 808 -10.58 21.03 6.39
C ILE A 808 -10.07 21.78 7.62
N SER A 809 -9.18 22.74 7.38
CA SER A 809 -8.65 23.65 8.40
C SER A 809 -9.74 24.55 8.96
N ARG A 810 -9.67 24.85 10.26
CA ARG A 810 -10.48 25.90 10.90
C ARG A 810 -10.25 27.29 10.34
N ASN A 811 -9.19 27.50 9.56
CA ASN A 811 -8.91 28.78 8.90
C ASN A 811 -9.75 28.97 7.62
N ASN A 812 -10.28 27.90 7.04
CA ASN A 812 -11.15 27.97 5.87
C ASN A 812 -12.47 28.64 6.27
N GLN A 813 -12.76 29.81 5.69
CA GLN A 813 -14.03 30.50 5.95
C GLN A 813 -15.21 29.71 5.40
N HIS A 814 -15.14 29.32 4.13
CA HIS A 814 -16.15 28.53 3.44
C HIS A 814 -15.48 27.41 2.66
N THR A 815 -16.09 26.22 2.63
CA THR A 815 -15.67 25.11 1.77
C THR A 815 -16.88 24.43 1.14
N THR A 816 -16.78 24.03 -0.12
CA THR A 816 -17.84 23.45 -0.94
C THR A 816 -17.38 22.14 -1.55
N LEU A 817 -18.06 21.04 -1.22
CA LEU A 817 -17.89 19.74 -1.86
C LEU A 817 -19.05 19.52 -2.84
N THR A 818 -18.77 19.33 -4.12
CA THR A 818 -19.81 19.18 -5.16
C THR A 818 -19.82 17.78 -5.74
N VAL A 819 -20.98 17.12 -5.69
CA VAL A 819 -21.26 15.81 -6.29
C VAL A 819 -21.84 16.02 -7.69
N THR A 820 -21.38 15.28 -8.70
CA THR A 820 -21.76 15.52 -10.11
C THR A 820 -22.71 14.47 -10.68
N GLU A 821 -22.63 13.23 -10.21
CA GLU A 821 -23.40 12.07 -10.68
C GLU A 821 -24.16 11.38 -9.53
N GLN A 822 -25.12 10.50 -9.86
CA GLN A 822 -25.84 9.68 -8.88
C GLN A 822 -25.17 8.30 -8.75
N LYS A 823 -24.00 8.25 -8.08
CA LYS A 823 -23.17 7.05 -7.87
C LYS A 823 -22.82 6.84 -6.40
N ASN A 824 -23.72 6.18 -5.66
CA ASN A 824 -23.53 5.91 -4.23
C ASN A 824 -22.77 4.60 -3.94
N SER A 825 -21.63 4.39 -4.61
CA SER A 825 -20.77 3.20 -4.46
C SER A 825 -19.50 3.45 -3.65
N PHE A 826 -19.23 4.70 -3.29
CA PHE A 826 -18.02 5.15 -2.62
C PHE A 826 -18.33 6.12 -1.48
N LEU A 827 -17.36 6.26 -0.57
CA LEU A 827 -17.42 7.12 0.62
C LEU A 827 -16.41 8.26 0.52
N THR A 828 -16.83 9.46 0.86
CA THR A 828 -15.95 10.56 1.26
C THR A 828 -15.97 10.76 2.78
N THR A 829 -14.82 10.58 3.42
CA THR A 829 -14.61 10.92 4.84
C THR A 829 -14.03 12.33 4.94
N VAL A 830 -14.66 13.21 5.71
CA VAL A 830 -14.23 14.60 5.90
C VAL A 830 -13.87 14.84 7.37
N TYR A 831 -12.59 15.03 7.64
CA TYR A 831 -12.06 15.45 8.91
C TYR A 831 -12.16 16.97 9.03
N LEU A 832 -12.83 17.45 10.08
CA LEU A 832 -13.13 18.85 10.30
C LEU A 832 -12.38 19.34 11.54
N ASP A 833 -11.58 20.40 11.41
CA ASP A 833 -10.91 20.99 12.57
C ASP A 833 -11.84 21.88 13.42
N PHE A 834 -13.07 21.43 13.62
CA PHE A 834 -14.08 22.05 14.48
C PHE A 834 -14.60 20.98 15.44
N SER A 835 -14.95 21.39 16.66
CA SER A 835 -15.63 20.53 17.64
C SER A 835 -17.14 20.49 17.39
N SER A 836 -17.82 19.45 17.85
CA SER A 836 -19.29 19.32 17.74
C SER A 836 -20.05 20.45 18.44
N ALA A 837 -19.44 21.04 19.48
CA ALA A 837 -19.96 22.23 20.17
C ALA A 837 -19.93 23.51 19.31
N GLU A 838 -19.09 23.56 18.26
CA GLU A 838 -19.04 24.70 17.32
C GLU A 838 -20.12 24.61 16.23
N LEU A 839 -20.76 23.45 16.02
CA LEU A 839 -21.78 23.23 14.98
C LEU A 839 -23.10 23.96 15.30
N SER A 840 -23.22 25.20 14.83
CA SER A 840 -24.29 26.13 15.22
C SER A 840 -25.60 25.94 14.46
N ASN A 841 -25.56 25.42 13.22
CA ASN A 841 -26.74 25.18 12.39
C ASN A 841 -26.44 24.19 11.24
N VAL A 842 -27.46 23.48 10.76
CA VAL A 842 -27.40 22.67 9.52
C VAL A 842 -28.64 22.92 8.69
N LEU A 843 -28.46 23.40 7.46
CA LEU A 843 -29.52 23.79 6.53
C LEU A 843 -29.54 22.88 5.30
N ALA A 844 -30.64 22.18 5.07
CA ALA A 844 -30.89 21.42 3.84
C ALA A 844 -31.70 22.28 2.86
N THR A 845 -31.23 22.40 1.62
CA THR A 845 -31.84 23.18 0.54
C THR A 845 -32.20 22.28 -0.62
N TYR A 846 -33.49 22.20 -0.94
CA TYR A 846 -34.05 21.33 -1.98
C TYR A 846 -34.42 22.18 -3.20
N ASN A 847 -33.80 21.88 -4.34
CA ASN A 847 -34.18 22.47 -5.62
C ASN A 847 -35.19 21.54 -6.31
N ILE A 848 -36.43 22.01 -6.39
CA ILE A 848 -37.60 21.25 -6.80
C ILE A 848 -38.07 21.73 -8.18
N GLU A 849 -38.51 20.80 -9.01
CA GLU A 849 -39.20 21.08 -10.26
C GLU A 849 -40.51 20.28 -10.29
N VAL A 850 -41.61 20.95 -10.60
CA VAL A 850 -42.94 20.32 -10.65
C VAL A 850 -43.38 20.19 -12.09
N LEU A 851 -43.40 18.96 -12.57
CA LEU A 851 -43.83 18.56 -13.91
C LEU A 851 -45.32 18.19 -13.92
N ALA A 852 -45.97 18.29 -15.07
CA ALA A 852 -47.33 17.83 -15.28
C ALA A 852 -47.34 16.56 -16.16
N GLU A 853 -48.11 15.55 -15.74
CA GLU A 853 -48.31 14.27 -16.41
C GLU A 853 -49.80 13.96 -16.44
N GLY A 854 -50.50 14.56 -17.42
CA GLY A 854 -51.97 14.57 -17.45
C GLY A 854 -52.56 15.34 -16.27
N GLU A 855 -53.48 14.72 -15.54
CA GLU A 855 -54.09 15.27 -14.32
C GLU A 855 -53.18 15.20 -13.08
N LEU A 856 -52.02 14.55 -13.16
CA LEU A 856 -51.07 14.43 -12.06
C LEU A 856 -49.94 15.46 -12.17
N LYS A 857 -49.47 15.94 -11.02
CA LYS A 857 -48.21 16.67 -10.88
C LYS A 857 -47.14 15.79 -10.24
N ASN A 858 -45.92 15.85 -10.76
CA ASN A 858 -44.78 15.08 -10.25
C ASN A 858 -43.70 16.03 -9.71
N ILE A 859 -43.35 15.89 -8.44
CA ILE A 859 -42.28 16.65 -7.78
C ILE A 859 -40.94 15.95 -8.03
N MET A 860 -40.07 16.59 -8.83
CA MET A 860 -38.67 16.20 -9.01
C MET A 860 -37.77 16.97 -8.05
N TYR A 861 -36.99 16.27 -7.23
CA TYR A 861 -35.84 16.84 -6.54
C TYR A 861 -34.66 16.83 -7.52
N ARG A 862 -34.38 17.97 -8.16
CA ARG A 862 -33.24 18.11 -9.09
C ARG A 862 -31.92 17.95 -8.36
N ASN A 863 -31.81 18.55 -7.18
CA ASN A 863 -30.78 18.26 -6.20
C ASN A 863 -31.21 18.70 -4.79
N CYS A 864 -30.56 18.12 -3.78
CA CYS A 864 -30.57 18.57 -2.40
C CYS A 864 -29.14 18.92 -2.00
N ASN A 865 -28.95 20.15 -1.53
CA ASN A 865 -27.68 20.64 -1.00
C ASN A 865 -27.78 20.68 0.53
N LEU A 866 -26.68 20.43 1.23
CA LEU A 866 -26.57 20.56 2.68
C LEU A 866 -25.55 21.63 3.03
N LYS A 867 -25.82 22.48 4.02
CA LYS A 867 -24.85 23.46 4.52
C LYS A 867 -24.77 23.43 6.05
N LEU A 868 -23.59 23.13 6.57
CA LEU A 868 -23.24 23.13 7.99
C LEU A 868 -22.55 24.45 8.34
N PHE A 869 -22.86 24.99 9.52
CA PHE A 869 -22.33 26.27 10.01
C PHE A 869 -21.55 26.08 11.31
N PHE A 870 -20.41 26.74 11.41
CA PHE A 870 -19.51 26.76 12.55
C PHE A 870 -19.26 28.24 12.93
N GLY A 871 -20.28 28.85 13.53
CA GLY A 871 -20.40 30.31 13.59
C GLY A 871 -20.53 30.90 12.19
N GLU A 872 -19.67 31.87 11.84
CA GLU A 872 -19.59 32.48 10.50
C GLU A 872 -19.00 31.53 9.43
N LYS A 873 -18.29 30.48 9.86
CA LYS A 873 -17.61 29.53 8.96
C LYS A 873 -18.58 28.45 8.49
N SER A 874 -18.36 27.84 7.32
CA SER A 874 -19.31 26.85 6.81
C SER A 874 -18.76 25.82 5.81
N LEU A 875 -19.31 24.59 5.89
CA LEU A 875 -19.14 23.53 4.91
C LEU A 875 -20.45 23.36 4.12
N SER A 876 -20.37 23.44 2.80
CA SER A 876 -21.47 23.18 1.87
C SER A 876 -21.20 21.87 1.12
N ILE A 877 -22.23 21.03 0.99
CA ILE A 877 -22.21 19.80 0.19
C ILE A 877 -23.31 19.92 -0.85
N ASN A 878 -22.93 20.25 -2.08
CA ASN A 878 -23.83 20.43 -3.20
C ASN A 878 -24.19 19.08 -3.82
N ASN A 879 -25.47 18.91 -4.14
CA ASN A 879 -26.01 17.71 -4.78
C ASN A 879 -25.78 16.41 -3.99
N LEU A 880 -25.88 16.49 -2.65
CA LEU A 880 -25.81 15.34 -1.73
C LEU A 880 -26.82 14.23 -2.09
N ALA A 881 -28.02 14.61 -2.51
CA ALA A 881 -29.10 13.69 -2.85
C ALA A 881 -29.95 14.20 -4.02
N SER A 882 -30.58 13.29 -4.76
CA SER A 882 -31.52 13.63 -5.85
C SER A 882 -32.59 12.55 -6.03
N SER A 883 -33.58 12.81 -6.91
CA SER A 883 -34.65 11.86 -7.22
C SER A 883 -34.16 10.54 -7.83
N TRP A 884 -34.83 9.43 -7.48
CA TRP A 884 -34.65 8.12 -8.13
C TRP A 884 -36.00 7.58 -8.61
N TRP A 885 -36.17 7.44 -9.93
CA TRP A 885 -37.46 7.10 -10.55
C TRP A 885 -37.58 5.59 -10.82
N ARG A 886 -38.10 4.84 -9.85
CA ARG A 886 -38.59 3.46 -10.04
C ARG A 886 -40.03 3.23 -9.56
N SER A 887 -40.47 3.91 -8.51
CA SER A 887 -41.86 3.88 -8.03
C SER A 887 -42.17 5.16 -7.25
N PRO A 888 -42.91 6.13 -7.82
CA PRO A 888 -43.26 7.35 -7.11
C PRO A 888 -44.38 7.12 -6.08
N GLY A 889 -44.17 7.64 -4.87
CA GLY A 889 -45.20 7.69 -3.83
C GLY A 889 -46.20 8.82 -4.09
N ARG A 890 -47.46 8.61 -3.72
CA ARG A 890 -48.50 9.66 -3.77
C ARG A 890 -48.42 10.54 -2.52
N ILE A 891 -48.37 11.85 -2.73
CA ILE A 891 -48.56 12.86 -1.68
C ILE A 891 -50.06 13.09 -1.45
N ASN A 892 -50.82 13.20 -2.55
CA ASN A 892 -52.28 13.29 -2.55
C ASN A 892 -52.82 12.86 -3.92
N ASN A 893 -54.13 13.03 -4.15
CA ASN A 893 -54.80 12.57 -5.38
C ASN A 893 -54.29 13.20 -6.69
N GLY A 894 -53.64 14.38 -6.63
CA GLY A 894 -53.11 15.08 -7.80
C GLY A 894 -51.60 15.30 -7.80
N LEU A 895 -50.86 14.67 -6.86
CA LEU A 895 -49.45 14.99 -6.60
C LEU A 895 -48.63 13.76 -6.19
N THR A 896 -47.53 13.49 -6.89
CA THR A 896 -46.59 12.40 -6.60
C THR A 896 -45.16 12.89 -6.37
N ARG A 897 -44.34 12.08 -5.70
CA ARG A 897 -42.88 12.26 -5.59
C ARG A 897 -42.14 10.94 -5.70
N PRO A 898 -40.95 10.88 -6.31
CA PRO A 898 -40.06 9.74 -6.21
C PRO A 898 -39.47 9.65 -4.81
N LEU A 899 -38.82 8.51 -4.52
CA LEU A 899 -37.82 8.46 -3.46
C LEU A 899 -36.65 9.38 -3.82
N MET A 900 -36.11 10.04 -2.81
CA MET A 900 -34.84 10.77 -2.90
C MET A 900 -33.75 9.88 -2.29
N MET A 901 -32.61 9.75 -2.97
CA MET A 901 -31.49 8.91 -2.50
C MET A 901 -30.19 9.71 -2.53
N LEU A 902 -29.23 9.31 -1.70
CA LEU A 902 -27.87 9.87 -1.74
C LEU A 902 -27.26 9.66 -3.12
N ASN A 903 -26.62 10.70 -3.63
CA ASN A 903 -25.86 10.66 -4.87
C ASN A 903 -24.43 10.15 -4.63
N HIS A 904 -23.93 10.32 -3.39
CA HIS A 904 -22.63 9.89 -2.88
C HIS A 904 -22.70 9.79 -1.35
N SER A 905 -21.90 8.93 -0.71
CA SER A 905 -21.92 8.78 0.76
C SER A 905 -20.86 9.64 1.44
N PHE A 906 -21.22 10.24 2.58
CA PHE A 906 -20.32 11.09 3.36
C PHE A 906 -20.35 10.71 4.85
N VAL A 907 -19.18 10.70 5.47
CA VAL A 907 -18.98 10.66 6.91
C VAL A 907 -18.13 11.87 7.31
N LEU A 908 -18.59 12.62 8.31
CA LEU A 908 -17.85 13.72 8.91
C LEU A 908 -17.23 13.24 10.23
N ILE A 909 -16.00 13.66 10.54
CA ILE A 909 -15.33 13.40 11.83
C ILE A 909 -14.75 14.71 12.34
N LEU A 910 -15.20 15.14 13.51
CA LEU A 910 -14.84 16.43 14.12
C LEU A 910 -13.64 16.27 15.06
N ASN A 911 -12.99 17.37 15.44
CA ASN A 911 -11.70 17.32 16.16
C ASN A 911 -11.80 16.88 17.63
N ASP A 912 -13.02 16.78 18.16
CA ASP A 912 -13.37 16.16 19.44
C ASP A 912 -13.68 14.66 19.33
N GLY A 913 -13.61 14.08 18.12
CA GLY A 913 -13.91 12.67 17.84
C GLY A 913 -15.38 12.36 17.60
N VAL A 914 -16.28 13.34 17.61
CA VAL A 914 -17.69 13.13 17.24
C VAL A 914 -17.79 12.93 15.72
N SER A 915 -18.57 11.94 15.29
CA SER A 915 -18.79 11.66 13.87
C SER A 915 -20.26 11.78 13.49
N TYR A 916 -20.52 12.24 12.26
CA TYR A 916 -21.85 12.31 11.66
C TYR A 916 -21.84 11.60 10.31
N ARG A 917 -22.71 10.61 10.15
CA ARG A 917 -23.04 10.06 8.84
C ARG A 917 -24.09 10.97 8.17
N LEU A 918 -23.89 11.30 6.90
CA LEU A 918 -24.87 12.12 6.18
C LEU A 918 -25.91 11.25 5.48
N HIS A 919 -27.17 11.45 5.85
CA HIS A 919 -28.34 10.78 5.30
C HIS A 919 -29.12 11.72 4.37
N VAL A 920 -30.06 11.17 3.60
CA VAL A 920 -31.00 11.95 2.77
C VAL A 920 -31.79 12.93 3.66
N PRO A 921 -31.70 14.26 3.45
CA PRO A 921 -32.37 15.21 4.33
C PRO A 921 -33.91 15.07 4.30
N PRO A 922 -34.59 14.98 5.46
CA PRO A 922 -36.01 14.61 5.52
C PRO A 922 -36.94 15.80 5.24
N ILE A 923 -37.66 15.73 4.13
CA ILE A 923 -38.74 16.65 3.73
C ILE A 923 -40.12 15.97 3.79
N ALA A 924 -41.02 16.56 4.60
CA ALA A 924 -42.37 16.06 4.83
C ALA A 924 -43.36 16.58 3.77
N ASP A 925 -44.49 15.89 3.64
CA ASP A 925 -45.47 16.09 2.55
C ASP A 925 -46.28 17.39 2.65
N ASP A 926 -46.40 17.96 3.85
CA ASP A 926 -47.01 19.27 4.11
C ASP A 926 -46.19 20.42 3.50
N HIS A 927 -44.87 20.41 3.70
CA HIS A 927 -43.90 21.29 3.02
C HIS A 927 -43.85 21.10 1.49
N LEU A 928 -44.51 20.07 0.97
CA LEU A 928 -44.62 19.78 -0.45
C LEU A 928 -46.02 20.07 -1.05
N SER A 929 -46.96 20.52 -0.22
CA SER A 929 -48.28 20.96 -0.69
C SER A 929 -48.21 22.32 -1.41
N ASN A 930 -49.19 22.58 -2.28
CA ASN A 930 -49.45 23.89 -2.91
C ASN A 930 -48.43 24.40 -3.96
N TYR A 931 -47.84 23.53 -4.79
CA TYR A 931 -47.02 23.97 -5.94
C TYR A 931 -47.80 24.24 -7.24
N GLY A 932 -47.39 25.32 -7.91
CA GLY A 932 -47.57 25.50 -9.37
C GLY A 932 -46.59 24.63 -10.17
N ILE A 933 -46.72 24.65 -11.50
CA ILE A 933 -45.78 23.97 -12.43
C ILE A 933 -44.49 24.81 -12.53
N GLY A 934 -43.33 24.15 -12.65
CA GLY A 934 -42.02 24.80 -12.82
C GLY A 934 -41.10 24.66 -11.61
N HIS A 935 -40.03 25.46 -11.57
CA HIS A 935 -39.00 25.38 -10.53
C HIS A 935 -39.40 26.11 -9.24
N SER A 936 -38.95 25.56 -8.10
CA SER A 936 -39.02 26.21 -6.79
C SER A 936 -37.87 25.76 -5.89
N GLN A 937 -37.52 26.56 -4.90
CA GLN A 937 -36.52 26.23 -3.90
C GLN A 937 -37.16 26.22 -2.50
N ARG A 938 -36.69 25.31 -1.64
CA ARG A 938 -37.05 25.25 -0.21
C ARG A 938 -35.79 25.05 0.61
N ALA A 939 -35.70 25.72 1.76
CA ALA A 939 -34.67 25.48 2.75
C ALA A 939 -35.33 25.07 4.08
N LYS A 940 -34.69 24.14 4.81
CA LYS A 940 -35.16 23.62 6.10
C LYS A 940 -33.96 23.35 7.00
N ALA A 941 -33.99 23.85 8.23
CA ALA A 941 -33.01 23.47 9.25
C ALA A 941 -33.24 22.00 9.65
N ILE A 942 -32.15 21.24 9.79
CA ILE A 942 -32.17 19.84 10.24
C ILE A 942 -31.17 19.63 11.37
N THR A 943 -31.34 18.55 12.13
CA THR A 943 -30.35 18.07 13.10
C THR A 943 -29.63 16.87 12.52
N LEU A 944 -28.32 16.77 12.73
CA LEU A 944 -27.56 15.55 12.44
C LEU A 944 -27.48 14.69 13.71
N THR A 945 -27.76 13.40 13.58
CA THR A 945 -27.57 12.43 14.67
C THR A 945 -26.08 12.05 14.73
N PRO A 946 -25.39 12.19 15.87
CA PRO A 946 -24.03 11.68 16.00
C PRO A 946 -24.04 10.14 15.95
N ARG A 947 -23.00 9.56 15.38
CA ARG A 947 -22.74 8.10 15.40
C ARG A 947 -22.39 7.67 16.83
N GLU A 948 -22.65 6.40 17.17
CA GLU A 948 -22.22 5.86 18.47
C GLU A 948 -20.70 5.70 18.53
N GLY A 949 -20.12 5.96 19.71
CA GLY A 949 -18.68 5.85 19.96
C GLY A 949 -17.85 7.04 19.43
N GLU A 950 -16.63 7.15 19.95
CA GLU A 950 -15.66 8.16 19.48
C GLU A 950 -14.88 7.65 18.27
N HIS A 951 -14.75 8.51 17.27
CA HIS A 951 -14.12 8.21 16.00
C HIS A 951 -12.73 8.87 15.91
N LEU A 952 -11.80 8.20 15.22
CA LEU A 952 -10.42 8.68 15.14
C LEU A 952 -10.29 9.89 14.21
N TYR A 953 -10.21 11.10 14.77
CA TYR A 953 -9.88 12.31 14.02
C TYR A 953 -8.44 12.26 13.49
N LEU A 954 -8.30 12.13 12.16
CA LEU A 954 -7.02 12.24 11.46
C LEU A 954 -6.77 13.70 11.07
N ARG A 955 -5.71 14.27 11.63
CA ARG A 955 -5.13 15.54 11.19
C ARG A 955 -3.91 15.29 10.28
N PRO A 956 -3.54 16.23 9.39
CA PRO A 956 -2.30 16.15 8.64
C PRO A 956 -1.09 16.03 9.57
N LEU A 957 -0.13 15.19 9.19
CA LEU A 957 1.13 15.03 9.90
C LEU A 957 2.19 15.95 9.29
N ASP A 958 3.24 16.26 10.04
CA ASP A 958 4.43 16.91 9.50
C ASP A 958 5.31 15.89 8.77
N ASN A 959 5.80 16.24 7.57
CA ASN A 959 6.84 15.46 6.88
C ASN A 959 8.18 15.52 7.64
N THR A 960 9.09 14.59 7.34
CA THR A 960 10.45 14.63 7.91
C THR A 960 11.12 15.97 7.57
N PRO A 961 11.59 16.77 8.55
CA PRO A 961 12.12 18.09 8.27
C PRO A 961 13.31 18.09 7.32
N HIS A 962 13.31 19.01 6.36
CA HIS A 962 14.41 19.25 5.43
C HIS A 962 15.44 20.20 6.07
N PRO A 963 16.66 19.74 6.41
CA PRO A 963 17.66 20.57 7.08
C PRO A 963 18.38 21.50 6.10
N LEU A 964 18.23 22.81 6.30
CA LEU A 964 18.81 23.83 5.43
C LEU A 964 20.26 24.17 5.77
N GLY A 965 20.74 23.82 6.97
CA GLY A 965 22.13 24.04 7.38
C GLY A 965 22.45 25.49 7.75
N ASP A 966 23.72 25.75 8.01
CA ASP A 966 24.29 27.02 8.50
C ASP A 966 24.53 28.08 7.40
N GLN A 967 24.41 27.69 6.13
CA GLN A 967 24.65 28.56 4.98
C GLN A 967 23.36 29.12 4.39
N ALA A 968 23.45 30.27 3.73
CA ALA A 968 22.32 30.89 3.05
C ALA A 968 21.84 30.04 1.86
N ARG A 969 20.58 29.59 1.91
CA ARG A 969 19.99 28.66 0.94
C ARG A 969 18.66 29.13 0.39
N CYS A 970 18.26 28.52 -0.71
CA CYS A 970 16.99 28.74 -1.35
C CYS A 970 16.23 27.43 -1.54
N VAL A 971 14.92 27.46 -1.31
CA VAL A 971 14.00 26.32 -1.37
C VAL A 971 12.91 26.62 -2.40
N ARG A 972 12.60 25.64 -3.23
CA ARG A 972 11.50 25.68 -4.19
C ARG A 972 10.67 24.40 -4.10
N PHE A 973 9.35 24.53 -4.16
CA PHE A 973 8.45 23.37 -4.10
C PHE A 973 8.05 22.82 -5.48
N SER A 974 7.59 21.58 -5.49
CA SER A 974 7.04 20.85 -6.66
C SER A 974 6.00 19.84 -6.19
N LEU A 975 4.95 20.34 -5.55
CA LEU A 975 3.95 19.55 -4.83
C LEU A 975 3.09 18.67 -5.75
N PRO A 976 2.60 17.51 -5.25
CA PRO A 976 1.54 16.75 -5.90
C PRO A 976 0.21 17.53 -5.89
N THR A 977 -0.73 17.13 -6.75
CA THR A 977 -2.05 17.77 -6.93
C THR A 977 -2.94 17.79 -5.67
N ALA A 978 -2.59 17.00 -4.66
CA ALA A 978 -3.20 17.03 -3.33
C ALA A 978 -2.12 16.71 -2.27
N GLN A 979 -2.01 17.57 -1.25
CA GLN A 979 -1.08 17.42 -0.15
C GLN A 979 -1.73 16.65 1.01
N THR A 980 -1.08 15.62 1.56
CA THR A 980 -1.61 14.83 2.71
C THR A 980 -0.80 15.01 4.01
N ALA A 981 0.33 15.72 3.93
CA ALA A 981 1.22 16.01 5.05
C ALA A 981 1.86 17.40 4.88
N ILE A 982 2.08 18.11 5.98
CA ILE A 982 2.65 19.46 6.03
C ILE A 982 4.14 19.37 5.71
N GLU A 983 4.61 20.08 4.68
CA GLU A 983 6.05 20.12 4.38
C GLU A 983 6.78 20.87 5.48
N THR A 984 7.96 20.41 5.91
CA THR A 984 8.66 21.01 7.05
C THR A 984 10.11 21.35 6.71
N LEU A 985 10.52 22.60 6.98
CA LEU A 985 11.89 23.08 6.85
C LEU A 985 12.54 23.24 8.22
N SER A 986 13.84 22.99 8.30
CA SER A 986 14.61 23.14 9.53
C SER A 986 15.85 24.01 9.31
N GLY A 987 15.82 25.21 9.89
CA GLY A 987 16.89 26.20 9.85
C GLY A 987 17.92 26.00 10.97
N ASN A 988 19.12 26.52 10.75
CA ASN A 988 20.26 26.47 11.66
C ASN A 988 20.96 27.84 11.79
N GLY A 989 20.19 28.93 11.99
CA GLY A 989 20.75 30.26 12.29
C GLY A 989 21.32 31.01 11.08
N SER A 990 20.63 30.93 9.93
CA SER A 990 21.06 31.49 8.64
C SER A 990 19.85 32.04 7.86
N THR A 991 20.07 32.58 6.66
CA THR A 991 19.01 33.15 5.81
C THR A 991 18.51 32.16 4.76
N TYR A 992 17.19 31.94 4.69
CA TYR A 992 16.56 31.03 3.73
C TYR A 992 15.50 31.73 2.89
N LEU A 993 15.67 31.71 1.57
CA LEU A 993 14.67 32.18 0.61
C LEU A 993 13.77 31.01 0.19
N VAL A 994 12.48 31.11 0.47
CA VAL A 994 11.51 30.03 0.27
C VAL A 994 10.47 30.46 -0.77
N HIS A 995 10.60 29.96 -2.00
CA HIS A 995 9.64 30.21 -3.08
C HIS A 995 8.34 29.44 -2.82
N LEU A 996 7.28 30.15 -2.44
CA LEU A 996 5.98 29.55 -2.13
C LEU A 996 5.29 28.99 -3.40
N SER A 997 4.25 28.19 -3.19
CA SER A 997 3.41 27.64 -4.24
C SER A 997 1.95 27.64 -3.79
N ASN A 998 1.02 27.69 -4.74
CA ASN A 998 -0.42 27.64 -4.44
C ASN A 998 -0.81 26.30 -3.81
N ASP A 999 -1.87 26.34 -2.99
CA ASP A 999 -2.47 25.17 -2.36
C ASP A 999 -1.43 24.36 -1.53
N MET A 1000 -0.75 25.02 -0.58
CA MET A 1000 0.37 24.48 0.22
C MET A 1000 0.29 24.80 1.73
N SER A 1001 0.47 23.77 2.57
CA SER A 1001 0.84 23.89 3.99
C SER A 1001 2.35 23.67 4.18
N LEU A 1002 2.99 24.56 4.93
CA LEU A 1002 4.42 24.55 5.23
C LEU A 1002 4.65 24.79 6.73
N ARG A 1003 5.62 24.14 7.35
CA ARG A 1003 6.10 24.44 8.72
C ARG A 1003 7.56 24.89 8.71
N LEU A 1004 7.84 25.94 9.47
CA LEU A 1004 9.20 26.42 9.74
C LEU A 1004 9.65 25.99 11.14
N SER A 1005 10.94 25.73 11.31
CA SER A 1005 11.53 25.38 12.60
C SER A 1005 13.01 25.76 12.65
N THR A 1006 13.49 26.24 13.80
CA THR A 1006 14.92 26.43 14.07
C THR A 1006 15.25 25.76 15.41
N PRO A 1007 15.49 24.44 15.45
CA PRO A 1007 15.56 23.69 16.72
C PRO A 1007 16.65 24.18 17.69
N GLY A 1008 17.77 24.68 17.16
CA GLY A 1008 18.87 25.25 17.96
C GLY A 1008 18.62 26.67 18.48
N ALA A 1009 17.49 27.30 18.16
CA ALA A 1009 17.10 28.61 18.70
C ALA A 1009 16.58 28.53 20.13
N MET A 1010 16.03 27.38 20.54
CA MET A 1010 15.45 27.18 21.87
C MET A 1010 16.54 27.19 22.95
N ALA A 1011 16.26 27.83 24.09
CA ALA A 1011 17.16 27.84 25.24
C ALA A 1011 17.38 26.44 25.85
N SER A 1012 16.49 25.48 25.55
CA SER A 1012 16.57 24.07 25.93
C SER A 1012 17.34 23.18 24.93
N ALA A 1013 17.83 23.73 23.82
CA ALA A 1013 18.52 22.96 22.78
C ALA A 1013 19.87 22.40 23.28
N THR A 1014 20.19 21.17 22.87
CA THR A 1014 21.47 20.51 23.20
C THR A 1014 22.68 21.24 22.61
N GLU A 1015 22.49 21.88 21.45
CA GLU A 1015 23.44 22.80 20.83
C GLU A 1015 22.68 24.11 20.53
N ARG A 1016 22.86 25.13 21.37
CA ARG A 1016 22.23 26.45 21.19
C ARG A 1016 23.00 27.27 20.15
N LEU A 1017 22.27 27.84 19.19
CA LEU A 1017 22.82 28.68 18.13
C LEU A 1017 23.26 30.05 18.67
N ALA A 1018 24.12 30.74 17.93
CA ALA A 1018 24.50 32.12 18.25
C ALA A 1018 23.48 33.16 17.74
N PHE A 1019 22.68 32.79 16.74
CA PHE A 1019 21.72 33.66 16.05
C PHE A 1019 20.47 32.85 15.65
N SER A 1020 19.32 33.51 15.55
CA SER A 1020 18.10 32.93 14.97
C SER A 1020 18.18 32.85 13.45
N SER A 1021 17.28 32.08 12.84
CA SER A 1021 17.14 32.02 11.39
C SER A 1021 16.39 33.23 10.85
N THR A 1022 16.61 33.54 9.57
CA THR A 1022 15.81 34.50 8.81
C THR A 1022 15.13 33.79 7.66
N TRP A 1023 13.80 33.88 7.58
CA TRP A 1023 13.00 33.25 6.54
C TRP A 1023 12.42 34.34 5.62
N GLU A 1024 12.87 34.37 4.37
CA GLU A 1024 12.31 35.20 3.30
C GLU A 1024 11.33 34.35 2.49
N LEU A 1025 10.03 34.56 2.70
CA LEU A 1025 8.96 33.82 2.02
C LEU A 1025 8.58 34.56 0.72
N ASP A 1026 9.00 34.05 -0.42
CA ASP A 1026 8.70 34.62 -1.74
C ASP A 1026 7.31 34.16 -2.21
N ALA A 1027 6.36 35.08 -2.20
CA ALA A 1027 4.97 34.88 -2.62
C ALA A 1027 4.72 35.32 -4.09
N THR A 1028 5.75 35.73 -4.85
CA THR A 1028 5.57 36.31 -6.20
C THR A 1028 4.85 35.36 -7.17
N ALA A 1029 5.07 34.06 -7.04
CA ALA A 1029 4.40 33.01 -7.84
C ALA A 1029 2.91 32.82 -7.48
N LEU A 1030 2.43 33.39 -6.37
CA LEU A 1030 1.03 33.36 -5.97
C LEU A 1030 0.22 34.52 -6.59
N GLY A 1031 0.90 35.57 -7.07
CA GLY A 1031 0.28 36.79 -7.59
C GLY A 1031 -0.07 37.78 -6.48
N HIS A 1032 -1.23 38.43 -6.61
CA HIS A 1032 -1.78 39.31 -5.57
C HIS A 1032 -2.33 38.47 -4.42
N VAL A 1033 -1.87 38.73 -3.19
CA VAL A 1033 -2.21 37.93 -2.00
C VAL A 1033 -2.51 38.82 -0.80
N ASP A 1034 -3.58 38.50 -0.08
CA ASP A 1034 -3.75 38.93 1.30
C ASP A 1034 -2.78 38.15 2.22
N ILE A 1035 -2.22 38.85 3.20
CA ILE A 1035 -1.33 38.28 4.22
C ILE A 1035 -1.99 38.49 5.58
N THR A 1036 -2.33 37.41 6.29
CA THR A 1036 -2.94 37.48 7.62
C THR A 1036 -2.27 36.52 8.60
N LEU A 1037 -2.14 36.95 9.86
CA LEU A 1037 -1.59 36.14 10.95
C LEU A 1037 -2.74 35.73 11.89
N SER A 1038 -2.84 34.44 12.23
CA SER A 1038 -3.82 33.94 13.19
C SER A 1038 -3.37 32.61 13.80
N ASN A 1039 -3.45 32.44 15.12
CA ASN A 1039 -3.10 31.20 15.82
C ASN A 1039 -1.68 30.67 15.47
N ASN A 1040 -0.69 31.57 15.48
CA ASN A 1040 0.70 31.34 15.03
C ASN A 1040 0.84 30.74 13.61
N GLN A 1041 -0.12 31.04 12.73
CA GLN A 1041 -0.13 30.62 11.32
C GLN A 1041 -0.28 31.85 10.42
N LEU A 1042 0.58 31.91 9.41
CA LEU A 1042 0.61 32.97 8.42
C LEU A 1042 -0.08 32.48 7.14
N LEU A 1043 -1.23 33.06 6.84
CA LEU A 1043 -2.02 32.77 5.64
C LEU A 1043 -1.62 33.77 4.55
N ILE A 1044 -1.13 33.25 3.42
CA ILE A 1044 -0.63 34.02 2.28
C ILE A 1044 -1.39 33.55 1.05
N GLY A 1045 -2.52 34.19 0.75
CA GLY A 1045 -3.49 33.69 -0.22
C GLY A 1045 -3.96 32.27 0.11
N LYS A 1046 -3.57 31.29 -0.71
CA LYS A 1046 -3.84 29.85 -0.51
C LYS A 1046 -2.71 29.07 0.18
N CYS A 1047 -1.65 29.73 0.64
CA CYS A 1047 -0.57 29.08 1.39
C CYS A 1047 -0.77 29.28 2.90
N THR A 1048 -0.63 28.21 3.69
CA THR A 1048 -0.60 28.26 5.16
C THR A 1048 0.80 27.96 5.64
N VAL A 1049 1.45 28.90 6.32
CA VAL A 1049 2.77 28.72 6.93
C VAL A 1049 2.63 28.66 8.46
N HIS A 1050 2.86 27.49 9.03
CA HIS A 1050 2.99 27.27 10.47
C HIS A 1050 4.36 27.81 10.92
N LEU A 1051 4.34 28.78 11.82
CA LEU A 1051 5.52 29.48 12.30
C LEU A 1051 6.14 28.73 13.50
N PRO A 1052 7.39 29.02 13.89
CA PRO A 1052 7.96 28.48 15.12
C PRO A 1052 7.25 29.01 16.37
N GLU A 1053 7.28 28.26 17.46
CA GLU A 1053 6.75 28.65 18.77
C GLU A 1053 7.92 28.95 19.72
N TYR A 1054 7.78 30.01 20.54
CA TYR A 1054 8.83 30.53 21.44
C TYR A 1054 8.23 30.84 22.81
N ASP A 1055 8.44 29.96 23.78
CA ASP A 1055 7.83 30.03 25.11
C ASP A 1055 8.73 30.70 26.17
N ASN A 1056 10.04 30.81 25.91
CA ASN A 1056 11.03 31.31 26.87
C ASN A 1056 11.65 32.64 26.39
N SER A 1057 11.81 33.61 27.29
CA SER A 1057 12.46 34.90 26.99
C SER A 1057 13.96 34.79 26.66
N GLU A 1058 14.54 33.60 26.77
CA GLU A 1058 15.89 33.26 26.27
C GLU A 1058 15.91 32.64 24.86
N ASP A 1059 14.76 32.30 24.27
CA ASP A 1059 14.71 31.71 22.92
C ASP A 1059 15.08 32.73 21.84
N LEU A 1060 15.79 32.29 20.80
CA LEU A 1060 16.21 33.15 19.70
C LEU A 1060 15.10 33.24 18.64
N VAL A 1061 14.25 34.27 18.74
CA VAL A 1061 13.12 34.47 17.82
C VAL A 1061 13.59 34.65 16.36
N ASP A 1062 13.11 33.77 15.47
CA ASP A 1062 13.35 33.83 14.02
C ASP A 1062 12.73 35.08 13.37
N GLN A 1063 13.44 35.68 12.40
CA GLN A 1063 12.90 36.78 11.59
C GLN A 1063 12.09 36.24 10.41
N ILE A 1064 10.80 36.58 10.34
CA ILE A 1064 9.90 36.16 9.25
C ILE A 1064 9.59 37.35 8.34
N ARG A 1065 9.77 37.16 7.03
CA ARG A 1065 9.48 38.15 5.98
C ARG A 1065 8.64 37.53 4.86
N VAL A 1066 7.71 38.27 4.29
CA VAL A 1066 6.96 37.90 3.08
C VAL A 1066 7.25 38.90 1.98
N ILE A 1067 7.63 38.42 0.79
CA ILE A 1067 7.90 39.23 -0.41
C ILE A 1067 6.72 39.07 -1.37
N THR A 1068 6.00 40.16 -1.67
CA THR A 1068 4.84 40.13 -2.59
C THR A 1068 5.26 40.14 -4.06
N ALA A 1069 4.31 39.86 -4.96
CA ALA A 1069 4.52 39.97 -6.40
C ALA A 1069 4.93 41.37 -6.90
N SER A 1070 4.72 42.43 -6.10
CA SER A 1070 5.19 43.80 -6.41
C SER A 1070 6.54 44.15 -5.76
N GLY A 1071 7.15 43.22 -5.02
CA GLY A 1071 8.43 43.42 -4.33
C GLY A 1071 8.33 44.12 -2.96
N ILE A 1072 7.14 44.27 -2.39
CA ILE A 1072 6.97 44.75 -1.01
C ILE A 1072 7.45 43.65 -0.05
N VAL A 1073 8.24 44.01 0.95
CA VAL A 1073 8.66 43.12 2.04
C VAL A 1073 7.86 43.45 3.30
N HIS A 1074 6.96 42.55 3.68
CA HIS A 1074 6.26 42.59 4.95
C HIS A 1074 7.09 41.84 6.00
N ALA A 1075 7.41 42.48 7.12
CA ALA A 1075 7.88 41.78 8.31
C ALA A 1075 6.68 41.22 9.09
N VAL A 1076 6.86 40.04 9.68
CA VAL A 1076 5.89 39.42 10.59
C VAL A 1076 6.54 39.30 11.95
N ASP A 1077 6.01 40.04 12.92
CA ASP A 1077 6.49 40.09 14.30
C ASP A 1077 5.79 39.03 15.14
N LEU A 1078 6.56 38.03 15.58
CA LEU A 1078 6.06 36.89 16.35
C LEU A 1078 5.79 37.21 17.82
N ILE A 1079 6.26 38.36 18.33
CA ILE A 1079 6.10 38.76 19.74
C ILE A 1079 4.86 39.65 19.89
N PHE A 1080 4.60 40.51 18.91
CA PHE A 1080 3.47 41.44 18.91
C PHE A 1080 2.30 41.01 18.00
N GLU A 1081 2.37 39.80 17.41
CA GLU A 1081 1.42 39.26 16.43
C GLU A 1081 1.06 40.25 15.30
N ALA A 1082 2.05 40.99 14.80
CA ALA A 1082 1.85 42.12 13.90
C ALA A 1082 2.48 41.91 12.52
N ILE A 1083 1.82 42.44 11.47
CA ILE A 1083 2.34 42.47 10.10
C ILE A 1083 2.49 43.93 9.67
N TYR A 1084 3.67 44.32 9.18
CA TYR A 1084 3.92 45.68 8.67
C TYR A 1084 4.92 45.68 7.50
N ILE A 1085 4.87 46.73 6.68
CA ILE A 1085 5.82 46.92 5.58
C ILE A 1085 7.17 47.36 6.17
N GLU A 1086 8.21 46.57 5.95
CA GLU A 1086 9.57 46.82 6.44
C GLU A 1086 10.43 47.49 5.35
N SER A 1087 10.37 46.96 4.13
CA SER A 1087 11.32 47.27 3.06
C SER A 1087 10.78 46.88 1.68
N ILE A 1088 11.59 47.09 0.65
CA ILE A 1088 11.35 46.67 -0.74
C ILE A 1088 12.45 45.69 -1.15
N ASP A 1089 12.16 44.65 -1.92
CA ASP A 1089 13.18 43.74 -2.49
C ASP A 1089 13.40 44.02 -3.98
N ALA A 1090 14.58 44.52 -4.33
CA ALA A 1090 14.91 44.89 -5.70
C ALA A 1090 14.99 43.71 -6.69
N ARG A 1091 15.05 42.45 -6.21
CA ARG A 1091 15.00 41.27 -7.10
C ARG A 1091 13.64 41.11 -7.78
N PHE A 1092 12.60 41.74 -7.22
CA PHE A 1092 11.20 41.61 -7.65
C PHE A 1092 10.49 42.96 -7.88
N PHE A 1093 10.97 44.04 -7.25
CA PHE A 1093 10.44 45.39 -7.42
C PHE A 1093 10.74 45.97 -8.80
N ILE A 1094 9.69 46.36 -9.52
CA ILE A 1094 9.78 47.19 -10.73
C ILE A 1094 9.35 48.60 -10.33
N PRO A 1095 10.23 49.62 -10.37
CA PRO A 1095 9.85 50.99 -10.08
C PRO A 1095 8.87 51.51 -11.15
N PRO A 1096 7.82 52.28 -10.78
CA PRO A 1096 7.03 53.00 -11.77
C PRO A 1096 7.84 54.20 -12.28
N ASP A 1097 8.19 54.20 -13.56
CA ASP A 1097 8.98 55.27 -14.21
C ASP A 1097 8.26 56.64 -14.22
N ASP A 1098 6.94 56.62 -14.10
CA ASP A 1098 6.05 57.78 -14.17
C ASP A 1098 5.43 58.12 -12.79
N PRO A 1099 5.57 59.36 -12.30
CA PRO A 1099 4.88 59.85 -11.11
C PRO A 1099 3.35 59.84 -11.20
N ASP A 1100 2.77 60.08 -12.38
CA ASP A 1100 1.32 60.16 -12.60
C ASP A 1100 0.66 58.78 -12.70
N THR A 1101 1.45 57.73 -13.00
CA THR A 1101 0.99 56.33 -12.97
C THR A 1101 0.63 55.92 -11.53
N PRO A 1102 -0.62 55.47 -11.25
CA PRO A 1102 -1.03 55.07 -9.90
C PRO A 1102 -0.22 53.88 -9.35
N LEU A 1103 0.14 53.93 -8.07
CA LEU A 1103 0.71 52.78 -7.38
C LEU A 1103 -0.37 51.67 -7.23
N PRO A 1104 0.01 50.38 -7.32
CA PRO A 1104 -0.90 49.27 -7.01
C PRO A 1104 -1.49 49.38 -5.60
N ALA A 1105 -2.71 48.87 -5.40
CA ALA A 1105 -3.45 49.02 -4.15
C ALA A 1105 -2.70 48.51 -2.89
N GLU A 1106 -1.84 47.51 -3.04
CA GLU A 1106 -0.92 47.00 -2.01
C GLU A 1106 -0.09 48.11 -1.33
N TRP A 1107 0.32 49.14 -2.10
CA TRP A 1107 1.17 50.23 -1.62
C TRP A 1107 0.39 51.34 -0.90
N SER A 1108 -0.95 51.28 -0.86
CA SER A 1108 -1.81 52.36 -0.34
C SER A 1108 -1.39 52.85 1.06
N THR A 1109 -1.03 51.92 1.94
CA THR A 1109 -0.54 52.15 3.32
C THR A 1109 0.88 52.72 3.40
N ALA A 1110 1.69 52.58 2.36
CA ALA A 1110 3.08 53.05 2.28
C ALA A 1110 3.29 54.29 1.38
N THR A 1111 2.23 54.80 0.73
CA THR A 1111 2.28 55.88 -0.28
C THR A 1111 3.09 57.13 0.10
N SER A 1112 3.19 57.45 1.39
CA SER A 1112 3.90 58.63 1.92
C SER A 1112 5.37 58.39 2.29
N VAL A 1113 5.90 57.17 2.15
CA VAL A 1113 7.13 56.71 2.81
C VAL A 1113 8.31 56.58 1.83
N GLN A 1114 9.51 56.91 2.31
CA GLN A 1114 10.79 56.49 1.73
C GLN A 1114 11.19 55.16 2.37
N LEU A 1115 11.08 54.06 1.62
CA LEU A 1115 11.36 52.72 2.13
C LEU A 1115 12.80 52.28 1.83
N PRO A 1116 13.49 51.57 2.75
CA PRO A 1116 14.77 50.95 2.46
C PRO A 1116 14.60 49.81 1.44
N VAL A 1117 15.59 49.65 0.56
CA VAL A 1117 15.56 48.65 -0.52
C VAL A 1117 16.66 47.62 -0.30
N ARG A 1118 16.26 46.35 -0.19
CA ARG A 1118 17.13 45.18 -0.04
C ARG A 1118 17.68 44.73 -1.39
N ASN A 1119 18.74 43.94 -1.34
CA ASN A 1119 19.23 43.13 -2.47
C ASN A 1119 19.57 43.96 -3.73
N ILE A 1120 20.10 45.17 -3.51
CA ILE A 1120 20.53 46.12 -4.54
C ILE A 1120 21.88 46.77 -4.18
N SER A 1121 22.62 47.26 -5.17
CA SER A 1121 23.85 48.05 -4.99
C SER A 1121 24.15 48.94 -6.22
N MET A 1122 24.95 49.99 -6.03
CA MET A 1122 25.44 50.83 -7.13
C MET A 1122 26.34 50.02 -8.08
N LYS A 1123 26.18 50.14 -9.40
CA LYS A 1123 27.00 49.44 -10.42
C LYS A 1123 28.48 49.75 -10.25
N ASP A 1124 28.81 51.03 -10.05
CA ASP A 1124 30.17 51.57 -9.86
C ASP A 1124 30.91 51.09 -8.59
N GLY A 1125 30.20 50.52 -7.62
CA GLY A 1125 30.77 50.04 -6.36
C GLY A 1125 30.79 51.08 -5.22
N THR A 1126 30.12 52.23 -5.38
CA THR A 1126 29.91 53.21 -4.30
C THR A 1126 29.21 52.54 -3.11
N PRO A 1127 29.75 52.62 -1.88
CA PRO A 1127 29.11 52.06 -0.69
C PRO A 1127 27.99 52.96 -0.18
N GLY A 1128 26.90 52.32 0.28
CA GLY A 1128 25.76 52.97 0.91
C GLY A 1128 24.52 52.06 0.86
N ALA A 1129 23.55 52.32 1.73
CA ALA A 1129 22.22 51.74 1.64
C ALA A 1129 21.35 52.54 0.67
N LEU A 1130 20.55 51.82 -0.12
CA LEU A 1130 19.61 52.41 -1.07
C LEU A 1130 18.19 52.37 -0.51
N SER A 1131 17.42 53.38 -0.87
CA SER A 1131 16.01 53.53 -0.52
C SER A 1131 15.24 54.11 -1.69
N TYR A 1132 13.94 53.83 -1.78
CA TYR A 1132 13.06 54.35 -2.82
C TYR A 1132 11.97 55.23 -2.21
N HIS A 1133 11.89 56.47 -2.68
CA HIS A 1133 10.90 57.44 -2.22
C HIS A 1133 9.64 57.35 -3.07
N LEU A 1134 8.65 56.57 -2.61
CA LEU A 1134 7.49 56.16 -3.41
C LEU A 1134 6.78 57.32 -4.11
N SER A 1135 6.35 58.34 -3.35
CA SER A 1135 5.66 59.53 -3.89
C SER A 1135 6.50 60.45 -4.78
N GLN A 1136 7.83 60.23 -4.86
CA GLN A 1136 8.76 61.02 -5.68
C GLN A 1136 9.41 60.19 -6.80
N ARG A 1137 9.04 58.90 -6.93
CA ARG A 1137 9.58 57.92 -7.90
C ARG A 1137 11.11 57.91 -8.04
N ARG A 1138 11.85 58.17 -6.95
CA ARG A 1138 13.31 58.30 -6.99
C ARG A 1138 14.04 57.40 -6.02
N TRP A 1139 15.20 56.92 -6.46
CA TRP A 1139 16.21 56.30 -5.63
C TRP A 1139 16.94 57.35 -4.78
N VAL A 1140 17.33 56.96 -3.57
CA VAL A 1140 18.09 57.78 -2.62
C VAL A 1140 19.17 56.90 -1.98
N LEU A 1141 20.41 57.34 -2.10
CA LEU A 1141 21.59 56.74 -1.47
C LEU A 1141 21.89 57.45 -0.14
N ASP A 1142 22.05 56.71 0.94
CA ASP A 1142 22.24 57.28 2.30
C ASP A 1142 23.59 58.01 2.50
N THR A 1143 24.62 57.65 1.73
CA THR A 1143 25.94 58.30 1.76
C THR A 1143 26.01 59.56 0.90
N ASP A 1144 25.08 59.75 -0.04
CA ASP A 1144 24.97 60.95 -0.87
C ASP A 1144 23.52 61.22 -1.31
N PHE A 1145 22.78 61.91 -0.45
CA PHE A 1145 21.41 62.37 -0.71
C PHE A 1145 21.28 63.37 -1.88
N SER A 1146 22.40 63.87 -2.43
CA SER A 1146 22.42 64.81 -3.56
C SER A 1146 22.63 64.12 -4.92
N ARG A 1147 23.14 62.88 -4.91
CA ARG A 1147 23.33 62.07 -6.13
C ARG A 1147 21.99 61.74 -6.76
N LEU A 1148 21.83 62.09 -8.05
CA LEU A 1148 20.82 61.46 -8.90
C LEU A 1148 21.27 60.02 -9.16
N VAL A 1149 20.39 59.07 -8.84
CA VAL A 1149 20.60 57.62 -9.04
C VAL A 1149 19.48 57.11 -9.93
N ASP A 1150 19.83 56.65 -11.11
CA ASP A 1150 18.90 56.04 -12.06
C ASP A 1150 18.81 54.51 -11.87
N VAL A 1151 17.84 53.84 -12.48
CA VAL A 1151 17.83 52.36 -12.54
C VAL A 1151 19.04 51.84 -13.33
N ASP A 1152 19.56 52.62 -14.28
CA ASP A 1152 20.79 52.30 -15.01
C ASP A 1152 22.08 52.44 -14.18
N ASP A 1153 22.06 53.16 -13.05
CA ASP A 1153 23.16 53.17 -12.07
C ASP A 1153 23.18 51.90 -11.19
N LEU A 1154 22.13 51.07 -11.22
CA LEU A 1154 21.83 50.09 -10.17
C LEU A 1154 21.93 48.63 -10.64
N LYS A 1155 22.42 47.76 -9.75
CA LYS A 1155 22.44 46.31 -9.95
C LYS A 1155 21.81 45.57 -8.77
N THR A 1156 20.95 44.61 -9.09
CA THR A 1156 20.38 43.69 -8.10
C THR A 1156 21.39 42.60 -7.74
N ILE A 1157 21.35 42.13 -6.49
CA ILE A 1157 22.29 41.17 -5.91
C ILE A 1157 21.53 40.08 -5.15
N ASN A 1158 22.23 39.08 -4.61
CA ASN A 1158 21.65 38.00 -3.80
C ASN A 1158 20.54 37.20 -4.53
N HIS A 1159 20.71 37.02 -5.85
CA HIS A 1159 19.89 36.11 -6.66
C HIS A 1159 20.16 34.66 -6.27
N CYS A 1160 19.11 33.87 -6.05
CA CYS A 1160 19.24 32.44 -5.77
C CYS A 1160 19.59 31.63 -7.05
N THR A 1161 20.01 30.36 -6.91
CA THR A 1161 20.29 29.53 -8.10
C THR A 1161 19.07 29.38 -9.01
N HIS A 1162 17.86 29.32 -8.45
CA HIS A 1162 16.60 29.27 -9.21
C HIS A 1162 16.30 30.54 -10.04
N GLN A 1163 16.94 31.67 -9.74
CA GLN A 1163 16.93 32.90 -10.55
C GLN A 1163 18.10 32.97 -11.55
N MET A 1164 19.05 32.03 -11.50
CA MET A 1164 20.28 31.99 -12.30
C MET A 1164 20.22 30.99 -13.47
N ASN A 1165 19.06 30.85 -14.14
CA ASN A 1165 18.87 29.94 -15.29
C ASN A 1165 19.98 30.02 -16.36
N VAL A 1166 20.49 31.22 -16.64
CA VAL A 1166 21.63 31.44 -17.58
C VAL A 1166 22.91 30.74 -17.11
N PHE A 1167 23.21 30.73 -15.81
CA PHE A 1167 24.34 29.98 -15.28
C PHE A 1167 24.12 28.47 -15.40
N GLU A 1168 22.93 27.96 -15.08
CA GLU A 1168 22.66 26.52 -15.20
C GLU A 1168 22.84 26.01 -16.63
N VAL A 1169 22.22 26.70 -17.60
CA VAL A 1169 22.32 26.33 -19.03
C VAL A 1169 23.78 26.37 -19.49
N VAL A 1170 24.50 27.45 -19.18
CA VAL A 1170 25.88 27.60 -19.66
C VAL A 1170 26.87 26.72 -18.89
N ALA A 1171 26.63 26.40 -17.61
CA ALA A 1171 27.44 25.44 -16.87
C ALA A 1171 27.29 24.01 -17.44
N LYS A 1172 26.06 23.61 -17.77
CA LYS A 1172 25.78 22.31 -18.43
C LYS A 1172 26.43 22.22 -19.82
N ILE A 1173 26.50 23.33 -20.58
CA ILE A 1173 27.29 23.43 -21.82
C ILE A 1173 28.81 23.42 -21.54
N ALA A 1174 29.28 24.08 -20.47
CA ALA A 1174 30.70 24.18 -20.18
C ALA A 1174 31.34 22.87 -19.72
N LEU A 1175 30.52 21.94 -19.21
CA LEU A 1175 30.89 20.54 -18.96
C LEU A 1175 31.03 19.72 -20.26
N ASP A 1176 30.37 20.11 -21.36
CA ASP A 1176 30.51 19.41 -22.65
C ASP A 1176 31.82 19.68 -23.39
N TYR A 1177 32.60 20.67 -22.94
CA TYR A 1177 33.89 21.00 -23.54
C TYR A 1177 34.93 19.89 -23.33
N SER A 1178 35.97 19.87 -24.17
CA SER A 1178 37.08 18.92 -24.07
C SER A 1178 38.42 19.66 -23.99
N PRO A 1179 39.10 19.69 -22.83
CA PRO A 1179 38.62 19.22 -21.52
C PRO A 1179 37.42 20.04 -21.01
N PRO A 1180 36.64 19.51 -20.05
CA PRO A 1180 35.58 20.29 -19.40
C PRO A 1180 36.18 21.48 -18.65
N ILE A 1181 35.39 22.54 -18.47
CA ILE A 1181 35.77 23.71 -17.67
C ILE A 1181 36.21 23.28 -16.26
N SER A 1182 37.23 23.95 -15.70
CA SER A 1182 37.66 23.65 -14.31
C SER A 1182 36.64 24.13 -13.27
N ALA A 1183 36.68 23.57 -12.07
CA ALA A 1183 35.84 24.04 -10.95
C ALA A 1183 36.02 25.55 -10.68
N GLN A 1184 37.27 26.04 -10.69
CA GLN A 1184 37.57 27.48 -10.59
C GLN A 1184 36.96 28.30 -11.73
N GLY A 1185 36.92 27.73 -12.94
CA GLY A 1185 36.20 28.29 -14.09
C GLY A 1185 34.69 28.39 -13.84
N LEU A 1186 34.07 27.37 -13.23
CA LEU A 1186 32.64 27.40 -12.88
C LEU A 1186 32.30 28.41 -11.78
N HIS A 1187 33.12 28.55 -10.74
CA HIS A 1187 32.97 29.64 -9.77
C HIS A 1187 33.08 31.02 -10.44
N THR A 1188 34.06 31.19 -11.35
CA THR A 1188 34.25 32.43 -12.11
C THR A 1188 33.06 32.72 -13.05
N LEU A 1189 32.55 31.69 -13.74
CA LEU A 1189 31.38 31.78 -14.61
C LEU A 1189 30.13 32.18 -13.81
N ARG A 1190 29.85 31.54 -12.65
CA ARG A 1190 28.71 31.93 -11.80
C ARG A 1190 28.82 33.37 -11.34
N ALA A 1191 29.99 33.80 -10.85
CA ALA A 1191 30.19 35.16 -10.37
C ALA A 1191 29.93 36.23 -11.45
N GLN A 1192 30.18 35.91 -12.72
CA GLN A 1192 29.87 36.80 -13.84
C GLN A 1192 28.41 36.67 -14.30
N CYS A 1193 27.84 35.47 -14.33
CA CYS A 1193 26.39 35.28 -14.58
C CYS A 1193 25.52 35.97 -13.52
N ALA A 1194 25.96 36.04 -12.26
CA ALA A 1194 25.28 36.78 -11.20
C ALA A 1194 25.29 38.30 -11.48
N LYS A 1195 26.42 38.85 -11.94
CA LYS A 1195 26.49 40.26 -12.39
C LYS A 1195 25.63 40.52 -13.62
N LEU A 1196 25.63 39.62 -14.60
CA LEU A 1196 24.79 39.74 -15.80
C LEU A 1196 23.30 39.68 -15.46
N ARG A 1197 22.88 38.81 -14.53
CA ARG A 1197 21.50 38.75 -14.02
C ARG A 1197 21.14 40.00 -13.19
N GLY A 1198 22.09 40.53 -12.43
CA GLY A 1198 21.94 41.73 -11.62
C GLY A 1198 21.85 43.04 -12.42
N ASP A 1199 22.43 43.09 -13.62
CA ASP A 1199 22.41 44.26 -14.50
C ASP A 1199 21.03 44.41 -15.16
N LEU A 1200 20.26 45.40 -14.69
CA LEU A 1200 18.89 45.67 -15.14
C LEU A 1200 18.82 46.15 -16.60
N SER A 1201 19.94 46.61 -17.18
CA SER A 1201 20.03 47.14 -18.55
C SER A 1201 20.12 46.08 -19.65
N LEU A 1202 20.18 44.79 -19.29
CA LEU A 1202 20.43 43.69 -20.23
C LEU A 1202 19.21 42.76 -20.38
N ASP A 1203 18.86 42.41 -21.62
CA ASP A 1203 17.91 41.33 -21.88
C ASP A 1203 18.53 39.93 -21.64
N ASP A 1204 17.67 38.92 -21.45
CA ASP A 1204 18.12 37.55 -21.14
C ASP A 1204 18.87 36.87 -22.31
N ALA A 1205 18.68 37.30 -23.56
CA ALA A 1205 19.45 36.81 -24.70
C ALA A 1205 20.90 37.33 -24.68
N THR A 1206 21.08 38.60 -24.38
CA THR A 1206 22.37 39.28 -24.21
C THR A 1206 23.11 38.74 -23.00
N ARG A 1207 22.40 38.48 -21.89
CA ARG A 1207 22.95 37.79 -20.71
C ARG A 1207 23.45 36.38 -21.08
N LEU A 1208 22.66 35.61 -21.84
CA LEU A 1208 23.01 34.26 -22.28
C LEU A 1208 24.23 34.23 -23.21
N GLU A 1209 24.29 35.08 -24.23
CA GLU A 1209 25.42 35.11 -25.16
C GLU A 1209 26.72 35.59 -24.48
N ARG A 1210 26.65 36.60 -23.60
CA ARG A 1210 27.82 37.02 -22.80
C ARG A 1210 28.33 35.89 -21.91
N ALA A 1211 27.43 35.11 -21.30
CA ALA A 1211 27.79 33.95 -20.48
C ALA A 1211 28.43 32.82 -21.31
N LYS A 1212 27.86 32.46 -22.48
CA LYS A 1212 28.44 31.46 -23.40
C LYS A 1212 29.88 31.80 -23.81
N ASN A 1213 30.10 33.04 -24.26
CA ASN A 1213 31.41 33.52 -24.69
C ASN A 1213 32.44 33.47 -23.55
N LEU A 1214 32.04 33.85 -22.33
CA LEU A 1214 32.89 33.70 -21.15
C LEU A 1214 33.22 32.24 -20.83
N ALA A 1215 32.26 31.32 -20.92
CA ALA A 1215 32.48 29.90 -20.68
C ALA A 1215 33.45 29.28 -21.70
N TRP A 1216 33.35 29.66 -22.98
CA TRP A 1216 34.28 29.25 -24.03
C TRP A 1216 35.72 29.73 -23.74
N LEU A 1217 35.88 31.00 -23.34
CA LEU A 1217 37.17 31.55 -22.91
C LEU A 1217 37.77 30.81 -21.70
N LEU A 1218 36.95 30.55 -20.67
CA LEU A 1218 37.37 29.84 -19.45
C LEU A 1218 37.70 28.36 -19.66
N ALA A 1219 37.27 27.78 -20.78
CA ALA A 1219 37.59 26.41 -21.19
C ALA A 1219 38.85 26.31 -22.08
N GLY A 1220 39.47 27.44 -22.47
CA GLY A 1220 40.70 27.46 -23.25
C GLY A 1220 40.59 26.87 -24.66
N GLN A 1221 39.37 26.87 -25.24
CA GLN A 1221 39.12 26.35 -26.58
C GLN A 1221 39.82 27.20 -27.64
N SER A 1222 40.40 26.57 -28.66
CA SER A 1222 41.31 27.22 -29.64
C SER A 1222 40.67 27.57 -30.98
N SER A 1223 39.38 27.25 -31.16
CA SER A 1223 38.59 27.60 -32.35
C SER A 1223 37.11 27.78 -32.00
N VAL A 1224 36.42 28.65 -32.73
CA VAL A 1224 34.96 28.77 -32.72
C VAL A 1224 34.40 27.95 -33.88
N ASN A 1225 33.39 27.12 -33.61
CA ASN A 1225 32.50 26.43 -34.54
C ASN A 1225 31.17 26.21 -33.81
#